data_AF-A0A3N9Y459-F1
#
_entry.id   AF-A0A3N9Y459-F1
#
_cell.length_a   1.000
_cell.length_b   1.000
_cell.length_c   1.000
_cell.angle_alpha   90.00
_cell.angle_beta   90.00
_cell.angle_gamma   90.00
#
_symmetry.space_group_name_H-M   'P 1'
#
loop_
_entity.id
_entity.type
_entity.pdbx_description
1 polymer ?
#
loop_
_entity_poly.entity_id
_entity_poly.type
_entity_poly.pdbx_seq_one_letter_code
_entity_poly.pdbx_strand_id
1 'polypeptide(L)'
;MFRSLTPPRRRPGRPGGTAVALAAGLAVLVAGPTVAAASPQASAGAQPVVTRAALDPALVAGRGADVDFLEQEAENARTNGEIIGPDRSAYTLPAEASGRRAVRLTPGEYVEFVLPSAANGITVRYSIPDAPQGGGITAPLRVAVNGKHLRTMTLTSQYSWLYNQYPFTNDPQAGLLHPDWWITECQCVPSATTPYPSISTPFRPTHFYDEQRLLLGRTYRAGDKVRLTAPPGSAAAWTVIDLLDSELVAPPHVRLLAANVLAFGADPTGRRDSADALDRAIAFARRAHLKVYVPPGTYQVNRHIIVDDVTIEGAGNWYTVIKGREVALPTPAPDGSVHTGVGFYGRDAADGGSRNVHLSGFAIEGDVRERIDTDQVNAIGGAMSDSTIDGLYLHHTKAGLWFDGPMRNVRVTNNIVVDQIADALNFHTGVTDSLVSHNFVRNTGDDGLAMWSEKTANARNTFDHNTVQSPTLANGIAIYGGTDTTVSHNLVADPVREGSGLHAGARFGAEPFTGHLRFTNNTTARAGTYELNWNIGLGAIWVFALDRSIEAPIEVTGDAYLDNTYNAIMLVSDWPVKDLYSISDARFRNVRVDGTGTSVVSARAAGSASFANVDARNVGAVGVNNCGSFHFTPAGSEFTVTDLGGNDGGWLAPWLLPNTITCDDRPPVSPPPPPAQW
;
A
#
# COMPACT_ATOMS: atom_id res chain seq x y z
N MET A 1 -59.87 21.10 4.75
CA MET A 1 -61.17 21.02 5.47
C MET A 1 -60.85 20.64 6.91
N PHE A 2 -61.12 21.33 8.01
CA PHE A 2 -61.83 22.56 8.43
C PHE A 2 -61.01 23.09 9.66
N ARG A 3 -60.68 24.39 9.79
CA ARG A 3 -61.29 25.40 10.72
C ARG A 3 -61.32 24.94 12.20
N SER A 4 -60.95 25.69 13.25
CA SER A 4 -61.10 27.12 13.56
C SER A 4 -60.53 27.42 14.99
N LEU A 5 -59.89 28.58 15.26
CA LEU A 5 -60.44 29.80 15.93
C LEU A 5 -60.23 29.95 17.47
N THR A 6 -59.27 30.82 17.85
CA THR A 6 -59.38 32.05 18.71
C THR A 6 -59.63 32.01 20.26
N PRO A 7 -59.25 33.11 20.99
CA PRO A 7 -58.78 33.22 22.40
C PRO A 7 -59.91 33.74 23.37
N PRO A 8 -59.77 34.58 24.47
CA PRO A 8 -58.64 35.27 25.18
C PRO A 8 -58.78 35.45 26.74
N ARG A 9 -57.95 36.38 27.29
CA ARG A 9 -58.13 37.30 28.48
C ARG A 9 -57.84 36.72 29.88
N ARG A 10 -57.42 37.47 30.92
CA ARG A 10 -56.76 38.78 31.21
C ARG A 10 -56.46 38.74 32.74
N ARG A 11 -55.44 39.51 33.18
CA ARG A 11 -55.02 39.97 34.55
C ARG A 11 -56.17 40.31 35.55
N PRO A 12 -55.98 40.64 36.87
CA PRO A 12 -54.82 41.34 37.51
C PRO A 12 -54.54 41.04 39.01
N GLY A 13 -53.57 41.77 39.63
CA GLY A 13 -53.55 42.01 41.08
C GLY A 13 -52.18 42.35 41.70
N ARG A 14 -52.00 43.61 42.14
CA ARG A 14 -50.95 44.16 43.03
C ARG A 14 -51.68 44.71 44.28
N PRO A 15 -51.09 44.86 45.49
CA PRO A 15 -50.16 45.98 45.83
C PRO A 15 -49.08 45.65 46.89
N GLY A 16 -47.97 46.40 47.00
CA GLY A 16 -47.72 47.50 47.97
C GLY A 16 -46.84 46.98 49.14
N GLY A 17 -45.85 47.65 49.77
CA GLY A 17 -45.18 48.94 49.68
C GLY A 17 -44.10 48.99 50.79
N THR A 18 -43.14 49.93 50.67
CA THR A 18 -42.22 50.52 51.68
C THR A 18 -41.03 49.72 52.28
N ALA A 19 -39.85 50.00 51.69
CA ALA A 19 -38.55 50.47 52.25
C ALA A 19 -38.14 50.18 53.71
N VAL A 20 -36.90 49.68 53.90
CA VAL A 20 -35.77 50.31 54.66
C VAL A 20 -34.44 49.71 54.16
N ALA A 21 -33.42 50.57 54.05
CA ALA A 21 -32.06 50.29 53.60
C ALA A 21 -31.18 49.60 54.66
N LEU A 22 -30.23 48.76 54.25
CA LEU A 22 -28.77 48.98 54.36
C LEU A 22 -27.97 47.69 54.12
N ALA A 23 -26.95 47.86 53.27
CA ALA A 23 -25.61 47.28 53.35
C ALA A 23 -25.37 45.78 53.09
N ALA A 24 -24.54 45.59 52.06
CA ALA A 24 -23.42 44.66 51.96
C ALA A 24 -23.70 43.17 51.68
N GLY A 25 -23.04 42.68 50.63
CA GLY A 25 -22.45 41.34 50.66
C GLY A 25 -22.92 40.36 49.60
N LEU A 26 -22.23 40.41 48.46
CA LEU A 26 -21.93 39.34 47.49
C LEU A 26 -23.02 38.36 47.01
N ALA A 27 -23.11 38.37 45.67
CA ALA A 27 -23.27 37.25 44.74
C ALA A 27 -24.67 36.62 44.60
N VAL A 28 -25.14 36.56 43.34
CA VAL A 28 -25.42 35.33 42.56
C VAL A 28 -26.42 35.66 41.42
N LEU A 29 -26.03 35.33 40.16
CA LEU A 29 -26.86 35.04 38.96
C LEU A 29 -27.63 36.23 38.31
N VAL A 30 -27.72 36.48 37.01
CA VAL A 30 -27.29 35.86 35.74
C VAL A 30 -27.17 37.01 34.72
N ALA A 31 -26.06 37.14 34.02
CA ALA A 31 -26.00 37.86 32.75
C ALA A 31 -25.16 37.01 31.79
N GLY A 32 -25.82 36.37 30.83
CA GLY A 32 -25.17 35.49 29.88
C GLY A 32 -24.19 36.26 29.00
N PRO A 33 -22.95 35.77 28.83
CA PRO A 33 -22.07 36.32 27.83
C PRO A 33 -22.54 35.82 26.46
N THR A 34 -22.77 36.76 25.55
CA THR A 34 -22.78 36.51 24.11
C THR A 34 -21.48 35.83 23.73
N VAL A 35 -21.54 34.54 23.41
CA VAL A 35 -20.42 33.84 22.78
C VAL A 35 -20.31 34.42 21.39
N ALA A 36 -19.39 35.37 21.22
CA ALA A 36 -18.94 35.75 19.89
C ALA A 36 -18.38 34.48 19.25
N ALA A 37 -19.03 34.01 18.18
CA ALA A 37 -18.51 32.93 17.36
C ALA A 37 -17.11 33.36 16.89
N ALA A 38 -16.08 32.73 17.45
CA ALA A 38 -14.73 32.85 16.94
C ALA A 38 -14.77 32.33 15.50
N SER A 39 -14.69 33.26 14.55
CA SER A 39 -14.41 32.91 13.17
C SER A 39 -13.09 32.13 13.18
N PRO A 40 -12.95 31.00 12.47
CA PRO A 40 -11.66 30.30 12.40
C PRO A 40 -10.67 31.27 11.79
N GLN A 41 -9.74 31.76 12.62
CA GLN A 41 -8.64 32.59 12.19
C GLN A 41 -7.83 31.76 11.19
N ALA A 42 -7.85 32.18 9.92
CA ALA A 42 -6.93 31.67 8.93
C ALA A 42 -5.51 31.87 9.47
N SER A 43 -4.85 30.78 9.87
CA SER A 43 -3.45 30.82 10.31
C SER A 43 -2.59 31.42 9.18
N ALA A 44 -1.76 32.38 9.54
CA ALA A 44 -0.61 32.75 8.74
C ALA A 44 0.19 31.47 8.44
N GLY A 45 0.55 31.25 7.17
CA GLY A 45 0.83 29.94 6.59
C GLY A 45 1.71 29.03 7.44
N ALA A 46 1.15 27.88 7.85
CA ALA A 46 1.93 26.79 8.42
C ALA A 46 3.05 26.40 7.45
N GLN A 47 4.24 26.12 7.99
CA GLN A 47 5.33 25.54 7.22
C GLN A 47 4.87 24.20 6.63
N PRO A 48 5.28 23.83 5.40
CA PRO A 48 4.95 22.54 4.83
C PRO A 48 5.54 21.41 5.68
N VAL A 49 4.74 20.38 5.94
CA VAL A 49 5.17 19.18 6.68
C VAL A 49 5.45 18.10 5.65
N VAL A 50 6.73 17.83 5.41
CA VAL A 50 7.18 16.76 4.51
C VAL A 50 7.21 15.45 5.28
N THR A 51 6.65 14.40 4.68
CA THR A 51 6.62 13.04 5.24
C THR A 51 7.33 12.05 4.34
N ARG A 52 7.58 10.85 4.87
CA ARG A 52 7.87 9.64 4.08
C ARG A 52 6.97 8.53 4.58
N ALA A 53 5.94 8.21 3.79
CA ALA A 53 4.85 7.33 4.20
C ALA A 53 4.23 7.77 5.54
N ALA A 54 3.75 9.02 5.60
CA ALA A 54 3.19 9.67 6.78
C ALA A 54 4.08 9.69 8.05
N LEU A 55 5.38 9.42 7.93
CA LEU A 55 6.33 9.51 9.04
C LEU A 55 7.19 10.75 8.91
N ASP A 56 7.67 11.26 10.05
CA ASP A 56 8.78 12.20 10.08
C ASP A 56 9.99 11.55 9.38
N PRO A 57 10.58 12.19 8.35
CA PRO A 57 11.73 11.66 7.63
C PRO A 57 12.90 11.24 8.53
N ALA A 58 13.04 11.87 9.71
CA ALA A 58 14.10 11.55 10.66
C ALA A 58 13.91 10.19 11.36
N LEU A 59 12.70 9.63 11.38
CA LEU A 59 12.44 8.27 11.90
C LEU A 59 12.86 7.17 10.92
N VAL A 60 12.98 7.51 9.64
CA VAL A 60 13.23 6.57 8.54
C VAL A 60 14.51 6.91 7.76
N ALA A 61 15.45 7.59 8.42
CA ALA A 61 16.71 7.97 7.82
C ALA A 61 17.49 6.74 7.33
N GLY A 62 17.92 6.74 6.06
CA GLY A 62 18.61 5.60 5.45
C GLY A 62 17.72 4.36 5.27
N ARG A 63 16.41 4.55 5.16
CA ARG A 63 15.40 3.52 4.85
C ARG A 63 14.59 3.95 3.64
N GLY A 64 14.02 3.02 2.90
CA GLY A 64 13.11 3.30 1.79
C GLY A 64 13.80 3.82 0.53
N ALA A 65 13.00 3.98 -0.52
CA ALA A 65 13.44 4.49 -1.81
C ALA A 65 13.86 5.96 -1.76
N ASP A 66 14.84 6.28 -2.59
CA ASP A 66 15.17 7.66 -2.92
C ASP A 66 14.25 8.08 -4.08
N VAL A 67 13.49 9.15 -3.89
CA VAL A 67 12.45 9.59 -4.83
C VAL A 67 12.58 11.08 -5.08
N ASP A 68 12.27 11.49 -6.32
CA ASP A 68 12.41 12.90 -6.75
C ASP A 68 11.29 13.82 -6.24
N PHE A 69 10.28 13.26 -5.59
CA PHE A 69 9.14 13.98 -5.05
C PHE A 69 9.19 14.14 -3.53
N LEU A 70 8.48 15.17 -3.03
CA LEU A 70 8.26 15.40 -1.61
C LEU A 70 6.78 15.21 -1.29
N GLU A 71 6.50 14.25 -0.41
CA GLU A 71 5.16 13.86 0.06
C GLU A 71 4.65 14.82 1.14
N GLN A 72 3.38 15.19 1.07
CA GLN A 72 2.65 15.92 2.11
C GLN A 72 1.27 15.29 2.32
N GLU A 73 0.98 14.89 3.55
CA GLU A 73 -0.33 14.37 3.96
C GLU A 73 -1.40 15.48 4.00
N ALA A 74 -2.59 15.19 3.48
CA ALA A 74 -3.65 16.19 3.33
C ALA A 74 -4.18 16.69 4.69
N GLU A 75 -4.23 15.84 5.71
CA GLU A 75 -4.67 16.21 7.06
C GLU A 75 -3.72 17.18 7.78
N ASN A 76 -2.47 17.30 7.29
CA ASN A 76 -1.51 18.30 7.77
C ASN A 76 -1.61 19.63 7.00
N ALA A 77 -2.34 19.65 5.88
CA ALA A 77 -2.52 20.82 5.04
C ALA A 77 -3.74 21.65 5.49
N ARG A 78 -3.80 22.91 5.03
CA ARG A 78 -4.93 23.79 5.35
C ARG A 78 -6.15 23.35 4.56
N THR A 79 -7.24 23.02 5.23
CA THR A 79 -8.48 22.58 4.59
C THR A 79 -9.71 23.30 5.16
N ASN A 80 -10.79 23.34 4.38
CA ASN A 80 -12.14 23.61 4.88
C ASN A 80 -13.08 22.42 4.71
N GLY A 81 -12.58 21.27 4.26
CA GLY A 81 -13.29 19.98 4.31
C GLY A 81 -13.10 19.27 5.65
N GLU A 82 -13.54 18.02 5.69
CA GLU A 82 -13.54 17.17 6.88
C GLU A 82 -12.28 16.30 6.92
N ILE A 83 -11.50 16.35 8.00
CA ILE A 83 -10.44 15.35 8.25
C ILE A 83 -11.12 14.06 8.71
N ILE A 84 -10.84 12.96 8.03
CA ILE A 84 -11.30 11.61 8.39
C ILE A 84 -10.15 10.77 8.96
N GLY A 85 -10.47 9.80 9.82
CA GLY A 85 -9.49 8.97 10.51
C GLY A 85 -8.90 9.60 11.80
N PRO A 86 -7.93 8.94 12.45
CA PRO A 86 -7.31 7.70 12.03
C PRO A 86 -8.24 6.49 12.21
N ASP A 87 -8.25 5.56 11.27
CA ASP A 87 -8.93 4.25 11.40
C ASP A 87 -8.07 3.16 10.77
N ARG A 88 -8.01 1.97 11.38
CA ARG A 88 -7.29 0.80 10.86
C ARG A 88 -8.22 -0.37 10.54
N SER A 89 -9.52 -0.17 10.67
CA SER A 89 -10.52 -1.19 10.39
C SER A 89 -10.54 -1.46 8.88
N ALA A 90 -10.33 -2.72 8.50
CA ALA A 90 -10.42 -3.15 7.11
C ALA A 90 -11.74 -2.66 6.48
N TYR A 91 -11.71 -2.40 5.16
CA TYR A 91 -12.86 -1.95 4.38
C TYR A 91 -13.40 -0.56 4.75
N THR A 92 -12.54 0.29 5.31
CA THR A 92 -12.85 1.71 5.55
C THR A 92 -11.90 2.61 4.77
N LEU A 93 -12.42 3.76 4.31
CA LEU A 93 -11.62 4.77 3.60
C LEU A 93 -10.37 5.21 4.37
N PRO A 94 -10.42 5.52 5.67
CA PRO A 94 -9.20 5.93 6.38
C PRO A 94 -8.21 4.78 6.56
N ALA A 95 -8.65 3.51 6.60
CA ALA A 95 -7.70 2.40 6.71
C ALA A 95 -6.77 2.30 5.49
N GLU A 96 -7.22 2.60 4.29
CA GLU A 96 -6.34 2.57 3.10
C GLU A 96 -5.62 3.92 2.85
N ALA A 97 -5.89 4.95 3.66
CA ALA A 97 -5.20 6.24 3.59
C ALA A 97 -3.77 6.16 4.13
N SER A 98 -2.85 6.95 3.57
CA SER A 98 -1.51 7.12 4.14
C SER A 98 -1.64 7.69 5.56
N GLY A 99 -0.89 7.14 6.53
CA GLY A 99 -1.02 7.60 7.92
C GLY A 99 -2.39 7.33 8.56
N ARG A 100 -3.26 6.61 7.84
CA ARG A 100 -4.63 6.27 8.20
C ARG A 100 -5.61 7.44 8.26
N ARG A 101 -5.25 8.58 7.68
CA ARG A 101 -6.03 9.83 7.72
C ARG A 101 -6.06 10.47 6.34
N ALA A 102 -7.09 11.24 6.08
CA ALA A 102 -7.24 11.96 4.83
C ALA A 102 -8.17 13.15 5.01
N VAL A 103 -8.38 13.93 3.95
CA VAL A 103 -9.34 15.04 3.92
C VAL A 103 -10.45 14.75 2.92
N ARG A 104 -11.68 14.62 3.41
CA ARG A 104 -12.90 14.53 2.61
C ARG A 104 -13.41 15.92 2.24
N LEU A 105 -13.62 16.13 0.94
CA LEU A 105 -14.15 17.35 0.36
C LEU A 105 -15.55 17.10 -0.23
N THR A 106 -16.50 17.94 0.11
CA THR A 106 -17.77 18.10 -0.62
C THR A 106 -17.63 19.19 -1.68
N PRO A 107 -18.54 19.26 -2.68
CA PRO A 107 -18.47 20.28 -3.72
C PRO A 107 -18.40 21.71 -3.16
N GLY A 108 -17.31 22.43 -3.45
CA GLY A 108 -17.00 23.77 -2.96
C GLY A 108 -15.88 23.80 -1.91
N GLU A 109 -15.49 22.65 -1.35
CA GLU A 109 -14.41 22.53 -0.38
C GLU A 109 -13.04 22.30 -1.03
N TYR A 110 -11.99 22.57 -0.26
CA TYR A 110 -10.61 22.51 -0.71
C TYR A 110 -9.65 22.08 0.38
N VAL A 111 -8.51 21.56 -0.07
CA VAL A 111 -7.27 21.45 0.70
C VAL A 111 -6.17 22.24 -0.01
N GLU A 112 -5.32 22.93 0.75
CA GLU A 112 -4.28 23.85 0.27
C GLU A 112 -2.93 23.49 0.88
N PHE A 113 -2.06 22.97 0.02
CA PHE A 113 -0.68 22.60 0.32
C PHE A 113 0.26 23.79 0.09
N VAL A 114 1.36 23.81 0.83
CA VAL A 114 2.48 24.74 0.61
C VAL A 114 3.61 23.95 -0.01
N LEU A 115 4.24 24.42 -1.09
CA LEU A 115 5.34 23.69 -1.69
C LEU A 115 6.60 23.74 -0.78
N PRO A 116 7.19 22.60 -0.41
CA PRO A 116 8.43 22.56 0.38
C PRO A 116 9.66 22.94 -0.44
N SER A 117 9.65 22.68 -1.74
CA SER A 117 10.74 22.98 -2.68
C SER A 117 10.20 23.51 -4.01
N ALA A 118 11.07 23.76 -4.98
CA ALA A 118 10.62 24.09 -6.32
C ALA A 118 9.95 22.88 -6.97
N ALA A 119 8.80 23.06 -7.61
CA ALA A 119 8.08 21.97 -8.28
C ALA A 119 7.40 22.44 -9.57
N ASN A 120 7.27 21.54 -10.54
CA ASN A 120 6.54 21.76 -11.78
C ASN A 120 5.60 20.58 -12.13
N GLY A 121 5.63 19.50 -11.37
CA GLY A 121 4.69 18.38 -11.40
C GLY A 121 4.12 18.11 -10.01
N ILE A 122 2.89 17.59 -9.97
CA ILE A 122 2.27 17.07 -8.76
C ILE A 122 1.64 15.71 -9.05
N THR A 123 1.61 14.83 -8.05
CA THR A 123 0.78 13.62 -7.99
C THR A 123 -0.18 13.78 -6.82
N VAL A 124 -1.45 13.47 -7.03
CA VAL A 124 -2.48 13.52 -5.98
C VAL A 124 -3.01 12.11 -5.81
N ARG A 125 -2.93 11.58 -4.59
CA ARG A 125 -3.66 10.37 -4.21
C ARG A 125 -5.02 10.74 -3.69
N TYR A 126 -6.06 10.13 -4.24
CA TYR A 126 -7.44 10.53 -4.01
C TYR A 126 -8.38 9.33 -4.01
N SER A 127 -9.60 9.56 -3.54
CA SER A 127 -10.73 8.64 -3.75
C SER A 127 -11.98 9.44 -4.11
N ILE A 128 -12.78 8.92 -5.03
CA ILE A 128 -14.14 9.41 -5.33
C ILE A 128 -15.12 8.21 -5.27
N PRO A 129 -16.42 8.45 -5.02
CA PRO A 129 -17.39 7.35 -4.98
C PRO A 129 -17.39 6.56 -6.28
N ASP A 130 -17.63 5.25 -6.17
CA ASP A 130 -17.97 4.42 -7.33
C ASP A 130 -19.36 4.75 -7.88
N ALA A 131 -19.65 4.29 -9.09
CA ALA A 131 -21.00 4.25 -9.63
C ALA A 131 -21.84 3.20 -8.86
N PRO A 132 -23.16 3.40 -8.70
CA PRO A 132 -24.00 2.47 -7.94
C PRO A 132 -24.01 1.01 -8.45
N GLN A 133 -23.69 0.81 -9.72
CA GLN A 133 -23.60 -0.49 -10.40
C GLN A 133 -22.15 -0.93 -10.68
N GLY A 134 -21.15 -0.25 -10.09
CA GLY A 134 -19.74 -0.48 -10.41
C GLY A 134 -19.31 0.17 -11.73
N GLY A 135 -18.04 -0.01 -12.08
CA GLY A 135 -17.45 0.49 -13.34
C GLY A 135 -17.05 1.98 -13.32
N GLY A 136 -17.14 2.63 -12.16
CA GLY A 136 -16.55 3.93 -11.90
C GLY A 136 -17.28 5.15 -12.45
N ILE A 137 -16.90 6.32 -11.92
CA ILE A 137 -17.27 7.64 -12.45
C ILE A 137 -16.03 8.45 -12.78
N THR A 138 -16.23 9.66 -13.30
CA THR A 138 -15.19 10.69 -13.39
C THR A 138 -15.63 11.95 -12.66
N ALA A 139 -14.67 12.68 -12.09
CA ALA A 139 -14.93 13.94 -11.40
C ALA A 139 -13.80 14.95 -11.63
N PRO A 140 -14.11 16.24 -11.84
CA PRO A 140 -13.07 17.25 -11.94
C PRO A 140 -12.50 17.62 -10.56
N LEU A 141 -11.19 17.77 -10.46
CA LEU A 141 -10.50 18.42 -9.35
C LEU A 141 -9.81 19.68 -9.85
N ARG A 142 -10.20 20.83 -9.32
CA ARG A 142 -9.59 22.11 -9.69
C ARG A 142 -8.26 22.28 -8.96
N VAL A 143 -7.20 22.52 -9.73
CA VAL A 143 -5.85 22.79 -9.22
C VAL A 143 -5.52 24.25 -9.48
N ALA A 144 -5.27 25.01 -8.43
CA ALA A 144 -4.86 26.42 -8.53
C ALA A 144 -3.57 26.66 -7.74
N VAL A 145 -2.64 27.42 -8.31
CA VAL A 145 -1.41 27.80 -7.62
C VAL A 145 -1.41 29.29 -7.30
N ASN A 146 -1.27 29.62 -6.01
CA ASN A 146 -1.39 30.99 -5.47
C ASN A 146 -2.74 31.65 -5.81
N GLY A 147 -3.82 30.86 -5.83
CA GLY A 147 -5.17 31.31 -6.20
C GLY A 147 -5.31 31.74 -7.67
N LYS A 148 -4.31 31.49 -8.50
CA LYS A 148 -4.25 31.81 -9.94
C LYS A 148 -3.87 30.53 -10.73
N HIS A 149 -3.78 30.62 -12.05
CA HIS A 149 -3.33 29.51 -12.92
C HIS A 149 -4.12 28.21 -12.73
N LEU A 150 -5.42 28.31 -13.04
CA LEU A 150 -6.34 27.20 -12.88
C LEU A 150 -6.09 26.12 -13.93
N ARG A 151 -5.82 24.90 -13.47
CA ARG A 151 -5.92 23.66 -14.23
C ARG A 151 -7.03 22.79 -13.66
N THR A 152 -7.48 21.83 -14.45
CA THR A 152 -8.40 20.79 -14.00
C THR A 152 -7.71 19.45 -14.18
N MET A 153 -7.66 18.68 -13.11
CA MET A 153 -7.30 17.27 -13.10
C MET A 153 -8.60 16.47 -13.22
N THR A 154 -8.64 15.45 -14.07
CA THR A 154 -9.80 14.55 -14.17
C THR A 154 -9.51 13.34 -13.30
N LEU A 155 -10.29 13.18 -12.24
CA LEU A 155 -10.27 12.02 -11.35
C LEU A 155 -11.17 10.92 -11.91
N THR A 156 -10.88 9.67 -11.60
CA THR A 156 -11.73 8.53 -11.91
C THR A 156 -11.75 7.51 -10.77
N SER A 157 -12.80 6.69 -10.71
CA SER A 157 -12.85 5.51 -9.84
C SER A 157 -12.91 4.20 -10.62
N GLN A 158 -12.58 4.23 -11.93
CA GLN A 158 -12.63 3.05 -12.81
C GLN A 158 -11.60 1.96 -12.44
N TYR A 159 -10.53 2.36 -11.77
CA TYR A 159 -9.42 1.51 -11.34
C TYR A 159 -9.38 1.32 -9.83
N SER A 160 -10.39 1.86 -9.13
CA SER A 160 -10.59 1.72 -7.69
C SER A 160 -11.84 0.88 -7.44
N TRP A 161 -12.09 0.57 -6.18
CA TRP A 161 -13.25 -0.17 -5.69
C TRP A 161 -13.32 -1.61 -6.19
N LEU A 162 -12.74 -2.49 -5.40
CA LEU A 162 -13.00 -3.92 -5.46
C LEU A 162 -13.94 -4.30 -4.31
N TYR A 163 -14.74 -5.33 -4.54
CA TYR A 163 -15.74 -5.81 -3.59
C TYR A 163 -15.60 -7.31 -3.38
N ASN A 164 -16.21 -7.79 -2.30
CA ASN A 164 -16.46 -9.19 -2.01
C ASN A 164 -15.21 -10.02 -1.63
N GLN A 165 -15.37 -11.34 -1.60
CA GLN A 165 -14.30 -12.31 -1.34
C GLN A 165 -13.38 -12.43 -2.55
N TYR A 166 -12.11 -12.79 -2.34
CA TYR A 166 -11.16 -13.13 -3.41
C TYR A 166 -11.80 -14.11 -4.42
N PRO A 167 -11.61 -13.94 -5.75
CA PRO A 167 -10.70 -13.02 -6.44
C PRO A 167 -11.20 -11.57 -6.53
N PHE A 168 -12.21 -11.19 -5.75
CA PHE A 168 -12.86 -9.88 -5.75
C PHE A 168 -13.66 -9.65 -7.04
N THR A 169 -14.55 -8.67 -7.00
CA THR A 169 -15.38 -8.26 -8.15
C THR A 169 -15.49 -6.75 -8.17
N ASN A 170 -15.75 -6.18 -9.35
CA ASN A 170 -16.08 -4.77 -9.53
C ASN A 170 -17.60 -4.49 -9.47
N ASP A 171 -18.43 -5.48 -9.13
CA ASP A 171 -19.87 -5.32 -8.92
C ASP A 171 -20.21 -5.08 -7.43
N PRO A 172 -20.59 -3.85 -7.03
CA PRO A 172 -20.97 -3.54 -5.64
C PRO A 172 -22.25 -4.24 -5.18
N GLN A 173 -23.04 -4.80 -6.10
CA GLN A 173 -24.29 -5.50 -5.81
C GLN A 173 -24.14 -7.02 -5.83
N ALA A 174 -22.94 -7.54 -6.05
CA ALA A 174 -22.68 -8.97 -6.06
C ALA A 174 -23.03 -9.62 -4.70
N GLY A 175 -23.74 -10.75 -4.76
CA GLY A 175 -23.85 -11.65 -3.61
C GLY A 175 -22.49 -12.29 -3.29
N LEU A 176 -22.36 -12.96 -2.14
CA LEU A 176 -21.11 -13.64 -1.76
C LEU A 176 -20.60 -14.54 -2.89
N LEU A 177 -19.34 -14.34 -3.31
CA LEU A 177 -18.71 -15.18 -4.34
C LEU A 177 -18.47 -16.60 -3.82
N HIS A 178 -18.19 -16.73 -2.52
CA HIS A 178 -17.91 -17.98 -1.82
C HIS A 178 -18.78 -18.11 -0.56
N PRO A 179 -20.10 -18.41 -0.70
CA PRO A 179 -21.00 -18.58 0.44
C PRO A 179 -20.69 -19.85 1.26
N ASP A 180 -19.80 -20.72 0.78
CA ASP A 180 -19.27 -21.92 1.42
C ASP A 180 -18.00 -21.66 2.24
N TRP A 181 -17.45 -20.44 2.19
CA TRP A 181 -16.33 -20.05 3.05
C TRP A 181 -16.83 -19.50 4.38
N TRP A 182 -16.01 -19.69 5.42
CA TRP A 182 -16.25 -19.05 6.71
C TRP A 182 -15.99 -17.55 6.58
N ILE A 183 -16.86 -16.71 7.15
CA ILE A 183 -16.67 -15.25 7.16
C ILE A 183 -16.78 -14.69 8.58
N THR A 184 -15.94 -13.70 8.88
CA THR A 184 -15.83 -13.03 10.19
C THR A 184 -17.13 -12.36 10.60
N GLU A 185 -17.88 -11.81 9.65
CA GLU A 185 -19.07 -10.99 9.86
C GLU A 185 -20.23 -11.76 10.49
N CYS A 186 -20.39 -13.05 10.17
CA CYS A 186 -21.36 -13.93 10.83
C CYS A 186 -20.71 -14.96 11.76
N GLN A 187 -19.37 -15.03 11.80
CA GLN A 187 -18.60 -16.10 12.42
C GLN A 187 -19.08 -17.50 12.01
N CYS A 188 -19.44 -17.65 10.75
CA CYS A 188 -20.14 -18.81 10.24
C CYS A 188 -19.76 -19.09 8.78
N VAL A 189 -20.08 -20.29 8.31
CA VAL A 189 -20.16 -20.58 6.87
C VAL A 189 -21.59 -20.26 6.43
N PRO A 190 -21.84 -19.21 5.63
CA PRO A 190 -23.19 -18.72 5.33
C PRO A 190 -24.13 -19.80 4.77
N SER A 191 -23.67 -20.56 3.77
CA SER A 191 -24.43 -21.65 3.14
C SER A 191 -24.73 -22.83 4.07
N ALA A 192 -24.02 -22.97 5.19
CA ALA A 192 -24.23 -24.01 6.20
C ALA A 192 -25.03 -23.50 7.42
N THR A 193 -25.44 -22.23 7.43
CA THR A 193 -26.10 -21.58 8.57
C THR A 193 -27.59 -21.35 8.30
N THR A 194 -28.46 -21.69 9.25
CA THR A 194 -29.92 -21.49 9.14
C THR A 194 -30.44 -20.64 10.32
N PRO A 195 -31.14 -19.52 10.06
CA PRO A 195 -31.39 -18.93 8.73
C PRO A 195 -30.09 -18.44 8.07
N TYR A 196 -30.08 -18.35 6.74
CA TYR A 196 -28.96 -17.77 6.00
C TYR A 196 -28.70 -16.33 6.50
N PRO A 197 -27.45 -15.96 6.82
CA PRO A 197 -27.15 -14.65 7.39
C PRO A 197 -27.46 -13.52 6.39
N SER A 198 -27.96 -12.39 6.88
CA SER A 198 -28.13 -11.20 6.05
C SER A 198 -26.78 -10.52 5.85
N ILE A 199 -26.32 -10.45 4.60
CA ILE A 199 -25.07 -9.79 4.21
C ILE A 199 -25.40 -8.49 3.49
N SER A 200 -24.87 -7.36 3.97
CA SER A 200 -25.07 -6.05 3.36
C SER A 200 -24.20 -5.85 2.14
N THR A 201 -24.77 -5.28 1.07
CA THR A 201 -24.02 -4.77 -0.08
C THR A 201 -23.79 -3.25 0.03
N PRO A 202 -22.66 -2.72 -0.49
CA PRO A 202 -21.50 -3.47 -0.97
C PRO A 202 -20.81 -4.23 0.17
N PHE A 203 -20.38 -5.46 -0.11
CA PHE A 203 -19.69 -6.31 0.86
C PHE A 203 -18.18 -6.17 0.69
N ARG A 204 -17.45 -5.88 1.77
CA ARG A 204 -15.98 -5.77 1.79
C ARG A 204 -15.38 -4.86 0.69
N PRO A 205 -15.82 -3.60 0.57
CA PRO A 205 -15.22 -2.68 -0.39
C PRO A 205 -13.75 -2.40 -0.02
N THR A 206 -12.85 -2.38 -0.99
CA THR A 206 -11.40 -2.19 -0.81
C THR A 206 -10.81 -1.54 -2.07
N HIS A 207 -9.51 -1.22 -2.05
CA HIS A 207 -8.82 -0.55 -3.16
C HIS A 207 -9.46 0.80 -3.49
N PHE A 208 -9.71 1.61 -2.45
CA PHE A 208 -10.52 2.82 -2.51
C PHE A 208 -9.85 3.97 -3.26
N TYR A 209 -8.52 4.01 -3.26
CA TYR A 209 -7.74 5.13 -3.75
C TYR A 209 -7.19 4.86 -5.14
N ASP A 210 -6.80 5.95 -5.79
CA ASP A 210 -6.09 6.00 -7.07
C ASP A 210 -5.18 7.24 -7.06
N GLU A 211 -4.22 7.30 -7.98
CA GLU A 211 -3.34 8.44 -8.15
C GLU A 211 -3.43 9.11 -9.51
N GLN A 212 -3.40 10.44 -9.52
CA GLN A 212 -3.40 11.22 -10.75
C GLN A 212 -2.28 12.26 -10.76
N ARG A 213 -1.49 12.22 -11.84
CA ARG A 213 -0.37 13.14 -12.09
C ARG A 213 -0.79 14.35 -12.92
N LEU A 214 -0.18 15.51 -12.66
CA LEU A 214 -0.40 16.75 -13.40
C LEU A 214 0.86 17.62 -13.48
N LEU A 215 1.31 17.90 -14.70
CA LEU A 215 2.28 18.98 -14.94
C LEU A 215 1.61 20.35 -14.77
N LEU A 216 2.21 21.20 -13.94
CA LEU A 216 1.72 22.55 -13.67
C LEU A 216 2.01 23.52 -14.82
N GLY A 217 2.90 23.14 -15.75
CA GLY A 217 3.28 23.85 -16.97
C GLY A 217 4.22 25.04 -16.78
N ARG A 218 4.71 25.24 -15.54
CA ARG A 218 5.87 26.06 -15.21
C ARG A 218 6.40 25.63 -13.84
N THR A 219 7.63 26.03 -13.52
CA THR A 219 8.21 25.81 -12.19
C THR A 219 7.74 26.87 -11.20
N TYR A 220 7.21 26.39 -10.08
CA TYR A 220 6.85 27.16 -8.89
C TYR A 220 7.94 27.02 -7.83
N ARG A 221 7.93 27.89 -6.83
CA ARG A 221 8.97 27.97 -5.80
C ARG A 221 8.45 27.42 -4.48
N ALA A 222 9.38 27.08 -3.58
CA ALA A 222 9.06 26.82 -2.19
C ALA A 222 8.21 27.97 -1.61
N GLY A 223 7.17 27.62 -0.84
CA GLY A 223 6.22 28.57 -0.28
C GLY A 223 5.01 28.91 -1.17
N ASP A 224 5.06 28.59 -2.47
CA ASP A 224 3.87 28.72 -3.34
C ASP A 224 2.78 27.73 -2.87
N LYS A 225 1.52 28.12 -3.01
CA LYS A 225 0.37 27.37 -2.49
C LYS A 225 -0.36 26.62 -3.58
N VAL A 226 -0.43 25.30 -3.50
CA VAL A 226 -1.21 24.45 -4.40
C VAL A 226 -2.53 24.11 -3.72
N ARG A 227 -3.63 24.64 -4.27
CA ARG A 227 -4.98 24.37 -3.79
C ARG A 227 -5.67 23.35 -4.69
N LEU A 228 -6.16 22.28 -4.10
CA LEU A 228 -7.03 21.28 -4.71
C LEU A 228 -8.46 21.56 -4.26
N THR A 229 -9.40 21.72 -5.19
CA THR A 229 -10.79 22.08 -4.89
C THR A 229 -11.75 21.15 -5.62
N ALA A 230 -12.63 20.49 -4.88
CA ALA A 230 -13.79 19.82 -5.45
C ALA A 230 -14.75 20.91 -5.96
N PRO A 231 -14.97 21.07 -7.27
CA PRO A 231 -15.73 22.20 -7.78
C PRO A 231 -17.23 22.06 -7.47
N PRO A 232 -17.95 23.18 -7.27
CA PRO A 232 -19.42 23.16 -7.21
C PRO A 232 -20.02 22.49 -8.45
N GLY A 233 -21.03 21.65 -8.25
CA GLY A 233 -21.69 20.92 -9.34
C GLY A 233 -20.91 19.70 -9.84
N SER A 234 -19.84 19.27 -9.16
CA SER A 234 -19.21 17.96 -9.40
C SER A 234 -20.24 16.83 -9.25
N ALA A 235 -20.15 15.82 -10.11
CA ALA A 235 -21.00 14.63 -10.05
C ALA A 235 -20.65 13.71 -8.88
N ALA A 236 -19.40 13.75 -8.41
CA ALA A 236 -18.98 13.03 -7.22
C ALA A 236 -19.56 13.69 -5.96
N ALA A 237 -20.28 12.90 -5.15
CA ALA A 237 -20.87 13.38 -3.90
C ALA A 237 -19.80 13.84 -2.89
N TRP A 238 -18.58 13.32 -3.02
CA TRP A 238 -17.42 13.68 -2.22
C TRP A 238 -16.13 13.37 -3.00
N THR A 239 -15.03 13.98 -2.58
CA THR A 239 -13.68 13.68 -3.05
C THR A 239 -12.77 13.62 -1.83
N VAL A 240 -12.16 12.48 -1.56
CA VAL A 240 -11.14 12.36 -0.50
C VAL A 240 -9.78 12.64 -1.13
N ILE A 241 -9.00 13.51 -0.50
CA ILE A 241 -7.60 13.74 -0.82
C ILE A 241 -6.79 13.12 0.32
N ASP A 242 -5.92 12.19 -0.03
CA ASP A 242 -5.03 11.50 0.91
C ASP A 242 -3.73 12.30 1.08
N LEU A 243 -2.99 12.47 -0.01
CA LEU A 243 -1.71 13.16 -0.03
C LEU A 243 -1.44 13.88 -1.35
N LEU A 244 -0.40 14.71 -1.34
CA LEU A 244 0.17 15.33 -2.53
C LEU A 244 1.68 15.13 -2.56
N ASP A 245 2.17 14.54 -3.65
CA ASP A 245 3.59 14.49 -3.98
C ASP A 245 3.93 15.66 -4.91
N SER A 246 4.97 16.42 -4.58
CA SER A 246 5.45 17.56 -5.37
C SER A 246 6.85 17.30 -5.93
N GLU A 247 7.03 17.46 -7.24
CA GLU A 247 8.24 17.07 -7.95
C GLU A 247 8.76 18.20 -8.86
N LEU A 248 10.09 18.33 -8.94
CA LEU A 248 10.76 19.10 -9.97
C LEU A 248 11.14 18.19 -11.15
N VAL A 249 10.17 17.94 -12.03
CA VAL A 249 10.33 17.15 -13.24
C VAL A 249 11.37 17.80 -14.16
N ALA A 250 12.43 17.06 -14.47
CA ALA A 250 13.48 17.47 -15.39
C ALA A 250 12.95 17.61 -16.84
N PRO A 251 13.56 18.42 -17.72
CA PRO A 251 13.19 18.45 -19.14
C PRO A 251 13.26 17.07 -19.82
N PRO A 252 12.50 16.85 -20.91
CA PRO A 252 12.49 15.55 -21.59
C PRO A 252 13.87 15.20 -22.14
N HIS A 253 14.28 13.96 -21.91
CA HIS A 253 15.51 13.39 -22.45
C HIS A 253 15.42 13.21 -23.97
N VAL A 254 16.52 13.49 -24.69
CA VAL A 254 16.62 13.38 -26.15
C VAL A 254 17.75 12.45 -26.55
N ARG A 255 17.42 11.43 -27.34
CA ARG A 255 18.40 10.51 -27.96
C ARG A 255 18.46 10.76 -29.47
N LEU A 256 19.54 11.37 -29.94
CA LEU A 256 19.72 11.69 -31.36
C LEU A 256 20.08 10.47 -32.21
N LEU A 257 20.97 9.59 -31.72
CA LEU A 257 21.39 8.38 -32.42
C LEU A 257 20.61 7.17 -31.87
N ALA A 258 19.48 6.87 -32.50
CA ALA A 258 18.60 5.76 -32.12
C ALA A 258 17.67 5.36 -33.27
N ALA A 259 17.09 4.15 -33.16
CA ALA A 259 15.89 3.77 -33.90
C ALA A 259 14.69 4.51 -33.27
N ASN A 260 14.40 5.71 -33.75
CA ASN A 260 13.26 6.49 -33.29
C ASN A 260 11.95 5.88 -33.82
N VAL A 261 11.05 5.49 -32.92
CA VAL A 261 9.80 4.78 -33.26
C VAL A 261 8.89 5.56 -34.22
N LEU A 262 8.99 6.90 -34.26
CA LEU A 262 8.23 7.72 -35.19
C LEU A 262 8.60 7.42 -36.65
N ALA A 263 9.87 7.11 -36.92
CA ALA A 263 10.33 6.73 -38.26
C ALA A 263 9.76 5.37 -38.73
N PHE A 264 9.23 4.58 -37.80
CA PHE A 264 8.59 3.29 -38.04
C PHE A 264 7.06 3.37 -38.00
N GLY A 265 6.49 4.57 -37.86
CA GLY A 265 5.06 4.84 -37.92
C GLY A 265 4.31 4.79 -36.59
N ALA A 266 5.02 4.86 -35.45
CA ALA A 266 4.37 4.98 -34.15
C ALA A 266 3.59 6.31 -34.04
N ASP A 267 2.42 6.27 -33.41
CA ASP A 267 1.54 7.43 -33.25
C ASP A 267 1.69 8.02 -31.83
N PRO A 268 2.34 9.19 -31.66
CA PRO A 268 2.55 9.80 -30.35
C PRO A 268 1.30 10.47 -29.78
N THR A 269 0.16 10.43 -30.49
CA THR A 269 -1.13 10.93 -30.01
C THR A 269 -1.96 9.86 -29.30
N GLY A 270 -1.57 8.59 -29.41
CA GLY A 270 -2.25 7.45 -28.78
C GLY A 270 -3.58 7.11 -29.43
N ARG A 271 -3.83 7.59 -30.66
CA ARG A 271 -5.08 7.31 -31.40
C ARG A 271 -5.01 6.02 -32.21
N ARG A 272 -3.80 5.62 -32.62
CA ARG A 272 -3.54 4.39 -33.36
C ARG A 272 -2.59 3.51 -32.58
N ASP A 273 -2.79 2.20 -32.72
CA ASP A 273 -1.89 1.21 -32.15
C ASP A 273 -0.48 1.38 -32.75
N SER A 274 0.51 1.43 -31.86
CA SER A 274 1.93 1.62 -32.14
C SER A 274 2.75 0.34 -31.95
N ALA A 275 2.12 -0.79 -31.58
CA ALA A 275 2.82 -2.04 -31.30
C ALA A 275 3.66 -2.53 -32.50
N ASP A 276 3.09 -2.55 -33.71
CA ASP A 276 3.82 -2.99 -34.90
C ASP A 276 4.96 -2.02 -35.29
N ALA A 277 4.83 -0.74 -34.96
CA ALA A 277 5.89 0.24 -35.18
C ALA A 277 7.04 0.04 -34.20
N LEU A 278 6.72 -0.29 -32.94
CA LEU A 278 7.71 -0.69 -31.92
C LEU A 278 8.45 -1.96 -32.35
N ASP A 279 7.75 -2.99 -32.80
CA ASP A 279 8.38 -4.23 -33.29
C ASP A 279 9.34 -3.97 -34.45
N ARG A 280 8.94 -3.15 -35.43
CA ARG A 280 9.82 -2.76 -36.55
C ARG A 280 11.04 -1.97 -36.07
N ALA A 281 10.86 -1.06 -35.11
CA ALA A 281 11.94 -0.28 -34.53
C ALA A 281 12.93 -1.17 -33.77
N ILE A 282 12.44 -2.09 -32.93
CA ILE A 282 13.23 -3.09 -32.19
C ILE A 282 14.03 -3.96 -33.17
N ALA A 283 13.37 -4.51 -34.19
CA ALA A 283 14.02 -5.37 -35.17
C ALA A 283 15.13 -4.62 -35.94
N PHE A 284 14.91 -3.35 -36.28
CA PHE A 284 15.93 -2.51 -36.91
C PHE A 284 17.08 -2.18 -35.95
N ALA A 285 16.75 -1.78 -34.71
CA ALA A 285 17.69 -1.41 -33.66
C ALA A 285 18.70 -2.54 -33.41
N ARG A 286 18.21 -3.78 -33.29
CA ARG A 286 19.06 -4.97 -33.12
C ARG A 286 20.04 -5.17 -34.27
N ARG A 287 19.56 -5.11 -35.53
CA ARG A 287 20.43 -5.28 -36.72
C ARG A 287 21.43 -4.15 -36.89
N ALA A 288 21.06 -2.93 -36.50
CA ALA A 288 21.87 -1.73 -36.63
C ALA A 288 22.74 -1.43 -35.40
N HIS A 289 22.65 -2.26 -34.34
CA HIS A 289 23.27 -2.02 -33.04
C HIS A 289 22.95 -0.63 -32.45
N LEU A 290 21.69 -0.22 -32.57
CA LEU A 290 21.16 1.03 -32.02
C LEU A 290 20.23 0.74 -30.84
N LYS A 291 20.01 1.76 -30.02
CA LYS A 291 18.92 1.78 -29.05
C LYS A 291 17.59 2.14 -29.74
N VAL A 292 16.48 1.69 -29.20
CA VAL A 292 15.15 2.21 -29.54
C VAL A 292 14.91 3.46 -28.71
N TYR A 293 14.45 4.54 -29.35
CA TYR A 293 14.06 5.77 -28.66
C TYR A 293 12.59 6.06 -28.91
N VAL A 294 11.87 6.29 -27.82
CA VAL A 294 10.46 6.69 -27.81
C VAL A 294 10.38 8.15 -27.35
N PRO A 295 10.15 9.12 -28.27
CA PRO A 295 10.10 10.52 -27.89
C PRO A 295 8.87 10.85 -27.02
N PRO A 296 8.72 12.11 -26.54
CA PRO A 296 7.54 12.52 -25.81
C PRO A 296 6.25 12.26 -26.61
N GLY A 297 5.24 11.71 -25.93
CA GLY A 297 3.97 11.34 -26.53
C GLY A 297 3.26 10.26 -25.72
N THR A 298 2.02 10.00 -26.10
CA THR A 298 1.24 8.86 -25.64
C THR A 298 1.12 7.87 -26.78
N TYR A 299 1.49 6.62 -26.55
CA TYR A 299 1.53 5.57 -27.57
C TYR A 299 0.59 4.45 -27.16
N GLN A 300 -0.42 4.17 -27.98
CA GLN A 300 -1.33 3.08 -27.70
C GLN A 300 -0.66 1.75 -28.09
N VAL A 301 -0.71 0.75 -27.21
CA VAL A 301 -0.20 -0.61 -27.41
C VAL A 301 -1.17 -1.58 -26.74
N ASN A 302 -1.88 -2.42 -27.50
CA ASN A 302 -2.94 -3.28 -26.94
C ASN A 302 -2.56 -4.78 -26.89
N ARG A 303 -1.26 -5.07 -26.87
CA ARG A 303 -0.70 -6.41 -26.74
C ARG A 303 0.71 -6.34 -26.15
N HIS A 304 1.24 -7.48 -25.75
CA HIS A 304 2.62 -7.56 -25.28
C HIS A 304 3.61 -7.26 -26.42
N ILE A 305 4.63 -6.46 -26.10
CA ILE A 305 5.81 -6.23 -26.92
C ILE A 305 6.90 -7.19 -26.44
N ILE A 306 7.28 -8.14 -27.28
CA ILE A 306 8.33 -9.11 -26.94
C ILE A 306 9.70 -8.47 -27.11
N VAL A 307 10.50 -8.44 -26.04
CA VAL A 307 11.81 -7.80 -25.98
C VAL A 307 12.92 -8.82 -25.75
N ASP A 308 13.99 -8.73 -26.53
CA ASP A 308 15.17 -9.61 -26.46
C ASP A 308 16.36 -8.86 -27.09
N ASP A 309 17.47 -8.76 -26.36
CA ASP A 309 18.71 -8.12 -26.79
C ASP A 309 18.49 -6.69 -27.33
N VAL A 310 17.88 -5.83 -26.51
CA VAL A 310 17.47 -4.48 -26.91
C VAL A 310 17.48 -3.51 -25.74
N THR A 311 17.87 -2.26 -26.02
CA THR A 311 17.66 -1.12 -25.12
C THR A 311 16.54 -0.23 -25.65
N ILE A 312 15.54 0.07 -24.82
CA ILE A 312 14.44 0.97 -25.12
C ILE A 312 14.47 2.13 -24.11
N GLU A 313 14.60 3.35 -24.62
CA GLU A 313 14.64 4.57 -23.81
C GLU A 313 13.48 5.48 -24.21
N GLY A 314 12.70 5.93 -23.23
CA GLY A 314 11.78 7.04 -23.39
C GLY A 314 12.43 8.40 -23.10
N ALA A 315 11.64 9.46 -23.16
CA ALA A 315 12.08 10.82 -22.87
C ALA A 315 11.94 11.20 -21.37
N GLY A 316 11.61 10.25 -20.51
CA GLY A 316 11.22 10.42 -19.10
C GLY A 316 9.78 9.96 -18.88
N ASN A 317 9.49 9.36 -17.72
CA ASN A 317 8.18 8.75 -17.42
C ASN A 317 7.01 9.76 -17.30
N TRP A 318 7.31 11.05 -17.24
CA TRP A 318 6.34 12.16 -17.33
C TRP A 318 6.01 12.56 -18.78
N TYR A 319 6.84 12.15 -19.75
CA TYR A 319 6.77 12.61 -21.14
C TYR A 319 6.43 11.52 -22.15
N THR A 320 6.93 10.30 -21.92
CA THR A 320 6.68 9.15 -22.77
C THR A 320 5.76 8.19 -22.03
N VAL A 321 4.54 8.01 -22.54
CA VAL A 321 3.52 7.13 -21.95
C VAL A 321 3.17 6.04 -22.97
N ILE A 322 3.37 4.78 -22.61
CA ILE A 322 2.87 3.63 -23.36
C ILE A 322 1.60 3.17 -22.65
N LYS A 323 0.45 3.25 -23.32
CA LYS A 323 -0.83 2.87 -22.70
C LYS A 323 -1.55 1.81 -23.52
N GLY A 324 -2.30 0.94 -22.87
CA GLY A 324 -3.06 -0.11 -23.54
C GLY A 324 -4.48 -0.22 -23.04
N ARG A 325 -5.36 -0.75 -23.90
CA ARG A 325 -6.64 -1.29 -23.43
C ARG A 325 -6.44 -2.75 -23.06
N GLU A 326 -7.22 -3.21 -22.10
CA GLU A 326 -7.47 -4.63 -21.94
C GLU A 326 -8.27 -5.14 -23.15
N VAL A 327 -7.83 -6.24 -23.74
CA VAL A 327 -8.39 -6.82 -24.95
C VAL A 327 -8.76 -8.26 -24.67
N ALA A 328 -10.05 -8.57 -24.76
CA ALA A 328 -10.54 -9.94 -24.70
C ALA A 328 -10.00 -10.77 -25.86
N LEU A 329 -9.46 -11.93 -25.54
CA LEU A 329 -8.97 -12.90 -26.49
C LEU A 329 -10.15 -13.76 -27.00
N PRO A 330 -10.19 -14.11 -28.29
CA PRO A 330 -11.27 -14.94 -28.84
C PRO A 330 -11.28 -16.36 -28.25
N THR A 331 -10.12 -16.83 -27.80
CA THR A 331 -9.92 -18.08 -27.05
C THR A 331 -8.84 -17.83 -26.00
N PRO A 332 -8.87 -18.52 -24.85
CA PRO A 332 -7.80 -18.42 -23.87
C PRO A 332 -6.42 -18.71 -24.49
N ALA A 333 -5.40 -17.96 -24.08
CA ALA A 333 -4.01 -18.21 -24.42
C ALA A 333 -3.50 -19.49 -23.71
N PRO A 334 -2.33 -20.05 -24.11
CA PRO A 334 -1.79 -21.27 -23.50
C PRO A 334 -1.55 -21.19 -21.99
N ASP A 335 -1.32 -19.99 -21.46
CA ASP A 335 -1.17 -19.68 -20.03
C ASP A 335 -2.52 -19.55 -19.29
N GLY A 336 -3.64 -19.66 -20.01
CA GLY A 336 -4.99 -19.48 -19.48
C GLY A 336 -5.52 -18.05 -19.55
N SER A 337 -4.72 -17.08 -20.01
CA SER A 337 -5.17 -15.69 -20.15
C SER A 337 -6.38 -15.61 -21.08
N VAL A 338 -7.43 -14.94 -20.65
CA VAL A 338 -8.59 -14.57 -21.44
C VAL A 338 -8.51 -13.12 -21.94
N HIS A 339 -7.60 -12.31 -21.40
CA HIS A 339 -7.28 -10.97 -21.89
C HIS A 339 -5.78 -10.78 -22.20
N THR A 340 -5.48 -9.77 -23.01
CA THR A 340 -4.12 -9.20 -23.18
C THR A 340 -4.19 -7.68 -23.05
N GLY A 341 -3.04 -7.02 -22.90
CA GLY A 341 -2.97 -5.57 -22.76
C GLY A 341 -1.59 -5.03 -23.12
N VAL A 342 -1.33 -3.79 -22.75
CA VAL A 342 0.03 -3.22 -22.85
C VAL A 342 0.99 -4.00 -21.96
N GLY A 343 2.21 -4.23 -22.43
CA GLY A 343 3.30 -4.70 -21.58
C GLY A 343 4.56 -4.98 -22.39
N PHE A 344 5.71 -5.01 -21.71
CA PHE A 344 6.99 -5.41 -22.30
C PHE A 344 7.45 -6.74 -21.70
N TYR A 345 7.49 -7.77 -22.53
CA TYR A 345 7.65 -9.15 -22.07
C TYR A 345 8.93 -9.77 -22.61
N GLY A 346 9.65 -10.46 -21.73
CA GLY A 346 10.64 -11.44 -22.14
C GLY A 346 9.95 -12.64 -22.77
N ARG A 347 10.70 -13.43 -23.55
CA ARG A 347 10.22 -14.74 -24.01
C ARG A 347 10.01 -15.66 -22.82
N ASP A 348 9.15 -16.65 -22.98
CA ASP A 348 8.94 -17.69 -21.97
C ASP A 348 10.27 -18.39 -21.65
N ALA A 349 10.49 -18.70 -20.37
CA ALA A 349 11.71 -19.39 -19.94
C ALA A 349 11.86 -20.75 -20.64
N ALA A 350 10.75 -21.44 -20.91
CA ALA A 350 10.72 -22.70 -21.67
C ALA A 350 11.26 -22.56 -23.10
N ASP A 351 11.13 -21.38 -23.71
CA ASP A 351 11.64 -21.03 -25.04
C ASP A 351 13.05 -20.41 -25.01
N GLY A 352 13.74 -20.58 -23.88
CA GLY A 352 15.10 -20.10 -23.63
C GLY A 352 15.17 -18.70 -23.02
N GLY A 353 14.04 -18.04 -22.78
CA GLY A 353 13.96 -16.70 -22.21
C GLY A 353 14.58 -15.61 -23.07
N SER A 354 14.36 -14.36 -22.67
CA SER A 354 15.06 -13.20 -23.22
C SER A 354 16.35 -12.91 -22.46
N ARG A 355 17.20 -12.06 -23.04
CA ARG A 355 18.43 -11.57 -22.39
C ARG A 355 18.78 -10.15 -22.82
N ASN A 356 19.62 -9.46 -22.03
CA ASN A 356 20.20 -8.16 -22.39
C ASN A 356 19.13 -7.12 -22.78
N VAL A 357 18.05 -7.06 -21.98
CA VAL A 357 16.94 -6.12 -22.15
C VAL A 357 17.13 -4.95 -21.20
N HIS A 358 17.07 -3.72 -21.72
CA HIS A 358 17.23 -2.51 -20.91
C HIS A 358 16.09 -1.54 -21.19
N LEU A 359 15.20 -1.33 -20.22
CA LEU A 359 14.03 -0.47 -20.34
C LEU A 359 14.19 0.73 -19.39
N SER A 360 14.04 1.95 -19.91
CA SER A 360 14.12 3.14 -19.05
C SER A 360 13.37 4.36 -19.55
N GLY A 361 12.94 5.21 -18.63
CA GLY A 361 12.47 6.57 -18.91
C GLY A 361 11.12 6.67 -19.63
N PHE A 362 10.17 5.78 -19.34
CA PHE A 362 8.79 5.89 -19.83
C PHE A 362 7.79 5.36 -18.79
N ALA A 363 6.51 5.72 -18.96
CA ALA A 363 5.41 5.15 -18.20
C ALA A 363 4.72 4.02 -18.97
N ILE A 364 4.17 3.06 -18.24
CA ILE A 364 3.23 2.05 -18.74
C ILE A 364 1.91 2.22 -17.98
N GLU A 365 0.82 2.45 -18.73
CA GLU A 365 -0.53 2.60 -18.19
C GLU A 365 -1.45 1.50 -18.76
N GLY A 366 -1.87 0.56 -17.91
CA GLY A 366 -2.83 -0.47 -18.27
C GLY A 366 -4.28 0.05 -18.27
N ASP A 367 -5.22 -0.88 -18.46
CA ASP A 367 -6.67 -0.64 -18.33
C ASP A 367 -7.31 -1.81 -17.58
N VAL A 368 -6.64 -2.29 -16.52
CA VAL A 368 -7.06 -3.45 -15.72
C VAL A 368 -7.90 -2.97 -14.54
N ARG A 369 -9.09 -3.53 -14.37
CA ARG A 369 -10.14 -3.03 -13.44
C ARG A 369 -10.66 -4.07 -12.47
N GLU A 370 -10.20 -5.30 -12.61
CA GLU A 370 -10.52 -6.42 -11.75
C GLU A 370 -9.33 -7.38 -11.70
N ARG A 371 -9.35 -8.30 -10.74
CA ARG A 371 -8.30 -9.31 -10.61
C ARG A 371 -8.72 -10.60 -11.28
N ILE A 372 -8.15 -10.87 -12.45
CA ILE A 372 -8.21 -12.18 -13.11
C ILE A 372 -6.81 -12.78 -13.06
N ASP A 373 -6.59 -13.74 -12.16
CA ASP A 373 -5.23 -14.23 -11.88
C ASP A 373 -4.53 -14.83 -13.10
N THR A 374 -5.29 -15.50 -13.96
CA THR A 374 -4.78 -16.15 -15.17
C THR A 374 -4.30 -15.16 -16.22
N ASP A 375 -4.79 -13.92 -16.21
CA ASP A 375 -4.46 -12.94 -17.24
C ASP A 375 -3.06 -12.37 -17.06
N GLN A 376 -2.23 -12.46 -18.10
CA GLN A 376 -0.91 -11.85 -18.14
C GLN A 376 -0.94 -10.37 -18.52
N VAL A 377 -1.80 -9.55 -17.90
CA VAL A 377 -1.92 -8.10 -18.15
C VAL A 377 -1.07 -7.26 -17.18
N ASN A 378 0.22 -7.62 -17.10
CA ASN A 378 1.23 -6.95 -16.28
C ASN A 378 2.00 -5.90 -17.12
N ALA A 379 2.62 -4.91 -16.47
CA ALA A 379 3.40 -3.92 -17.21
C ALA A 379 4.70 -4.52 -17.79
N ILE A 380 5.40 -5.32 -16.98
CA ILE A 380 6.59 -6.10 -17.37
C ILE A 380 6.35 -7.56 -17.03
N GLY A 381 6.74 -8.49 -17.93
CA GLY A 381 6.67 -9.91 -17.60
C GLY A 381 7.56 -10.85 -18.41
N GLY A 382 7.37 -12.15 -18.22
CA GLY A 382 8.17 -13.22 -18.83
C GLY A 382 9.60 -13.33 -18.25
N ALA A 383 10.48 -14.06 -18.94
CA ALA A 383 11.85 -14.30 -18.50
C ALA A 383 12.85 -13.39 -19.23
N MET A 384 13.69 -12.64 -18.51
CA MET A 384 14.72 -11.79 -19.15
C MET A 384 16.03 -11.70 -18.35
N SER A 385 17.03 -12.53 -18.67
CA SER A 385 18.31 -12.51 -17.95
C SER A 385 19.19 -11.31 -18.31
N ASP A 386 20.14 -10.95 -17.43
CA ASP A 386 21.13 -9.90 -17.68
C ASP A 386 20.49 -8.56 -18.11
N SER A 387 19.41 -8.16 -17.43
CA SER A 387 18.49 -7.10 -17.86
C SER A 387 18.29 -6.01 -16.80
N THR A 388 17.89 -4.81 -17.24
CA THR A 388 17.62 -3.66 -16.34
C THR A 388 16.28 -3.01 -16.65
N ILE A 389 15.49 -2.76 -15.60
CA ILE A 389 14.23 -2.02 -15.67
C ILE A 389 14.38 -0.83 -14.73
N ASP A 390 14.54 0.38 -15.30
CA ASP A 390 15.00 1.54 -14.55
C ASP A 390 14.18 2.81 -14.80
N GLY A 391 13.73 3.48 -13.74
CA GLY A 391 13.10 4.80 -13.86
C GLY A 391 11.75 4.81 -14.56
N LEU A 392 11.00 3.70 -14.50
CA LEU A 392 9.65 3.60 -15.08
C LEU A 392 8.57 4.10 -14.12
N TYR A 393 7.41 4.44 -14.66
CA TYR A 393 6.17 4.64 -13.90
C TYR A 393 5.14 3.60 -14.37
N LEU A 394 4.71 2.69 -13.50
CA LEU A 394 3.84 1.56 -13.83
C LEU A 394 2.50 1.71 -13.10
N HIS A 395 1.40 1.66 -13.85
CA HIS A 395 0.08 2.08 -13.35
C HIS A 395 -1.06 1.29 -13.99
N HIS A 396 -2.10 0.94 -13.22
CA HIS A 396 -3.34 0.29 -13.68
C HIS A 396 -3.14 -1.02 -14.45
N THR A 397 -2.18 -1.83 -14.01
CA THR A 397 -1.96 -3.20 -14.48
C THR A 397 -2.37 -4.21 -13.41
N LYS A 398 -2.44 -5.50 -13.74
CA LYS A 398 -2.68 -6.54 -12.73
C LYS A 398 -1.52 -6.56 -11.74
N ALA A 399 -0.33 -6.85 -12.24
CA ALA A 399 0.91 -6.65 -11.52
C ALA A 399 1.81 -5.65 -12.25
N GLY A 400 2.66 -4.95 -11.50
CA GLY A 400 3.65 -4.06 -12.12
C GLY A 400 4.69 -4.88 -12.89
N LEU A 401 5.37 -5.80 -12.21
CA LEU A 401 6.39 -6.66 -12.79
C LEU A 401 6.20 -8.11 -12.35
N TRP A 402 5.79 -8.99 -13.25
CA TRP A 402 5.66 -10.43 -12.96
C TRP A 402 6.68 -11.21 -13.77
N PHE A 403 7.80 -11.58 -13.13
CA PHE A 403 8.85 -12.35 -13.79
C PHE A 403 8.62 -13.84 -13.60
N ASP A 404 8.49 -14.58 -14.70
CA ASP A 404 8.42 -16.04 -14.70
C ASP A 404 9.77 -16.61 -15.14
N GLY A 405 10.57 -17.10 -14.20
CA GLY A 405 11.87 -17.69 -14.49
C GLY A 405 11.79 -19.15 -14.99
N PRO A 406 12.93 -19.86 -15.04
CA PRO A 406 14.23 -19.46 -14.51
C PRO A 406 14.91 -18.32 -15.27
N MET A 407 15.54 -17.41 -14.55
CA MET A 407 16.31 -16.28 -15.09
C MET A 407 17.31 -15.75 -14.05
N ARG A 408 18.25 -14.91 -14.48
CA ARG A 408 19.26 -14.37 -13.56
C ARG A 408 19.74 -12.96 -13.87
N ASN A 409 20.34 -12.31 -12.89
CA ASN A 409 21.05 -11.03 -13.04
C ASN A 409 20.14 -9.92 -13.60
N VAL A 410 18.96 -9.76 -12.99
CA VAL A 410 18.05 -8.66 -13.29
C VAL A 410 18.15 -7.57 -12.24
N ARG A 411 18.10 -6.32 -12.70
CA ARG A 411 18.07 -5.15 -11.82
C ARG A 411 16.81 -4.33 -12.10
N VAL A 412 15.95 -4.21 -11.10
CA VAL A 412 14.75 -3.38 -11.12
C VAL A 412 14.98 -2.21 -10.18
N THR A 413 15.20 -1.01 -10.74
CA THR A 413 15.65 0.15 -9.97
C THR A 413 14.88 1.44 -10.24
N ASN A 414 14.71 2.27 -9.22
CA ASN A 414 14.17 3.64 -9.37
C ASN A 414 12.78 3.71 -10.03
N ASN A 415 11.99 2.65 -9.96
CA ASN A 415 10.65 2.63 -10.56
C ASN A 415 9.61 3.13 -9.55
N ILE A 416 8.56 3.76 -10.07
CA ILE A 416 7.34 4.09 -9.34
C ILE A 416 6.26 3.12 -9.80
N VAL A 417 5.74 2.28 -8.90
CA VAL A 417 4.71 1.28 -9.20
C VAL A 417 3.50 1.55 -8.30
N VAL A 418 2.42 2.01 -8.90
CA VAL A 418 1.22 2.44 -8.15
C VAL A 418 -0.05 1.85 -8.73
N ASP A 419 -1.06 1.71 -7.87
CA ASP A 419 -2.43 1.28 -8.20
C ASP A 419 -2.47 -0.02 -9.04
N GLN A 420 -1.86 -1.06 -8.46
CA GLN A 420 -1.88 -2.42 -9.01
C GLN A 420 -2.99 -3.20 -8.33
N ILE A 421 -3.70 -4.03 -9.09
CA ILE A 421 -4.78 -4.87 -8.54
C ILE A 421 -4.25 -6.11 -7.79
N ALA A 422 -3.00 -6.50 -8.07
CA ALA A 422 -2.25 -7.52 -7.36
C ALA A 422 -0.88 -6.96 -6.96
N ASP A 423 0.19 -7.76 -7.12
CA ASP A 423 1.53 -7.41 -6.69
C ASP A 423 2.13 -6.21 -7.44
N ALA A 424 3.01 -5.44 -6.80
CA ALA A 424 3.85 -4.50 -7.55
C ALA A 424 4.95 -5.23 -8.32
N LEU A 425 5.62 -6.18 -7.68
CA LEU A 425 6.63 -7.02 -8.30
C LEU A 425 6.61 -8.43 -7.69
N ASN A 426 6.70 -9.45 -8.55
CA ASN A 426 6.93 -10.81 -8.14
C ASN A 426 8.10 -11.44 -8.92
N PHE A 427 9.09 -11.93 -8.19
CA PHE A 427 10.08 -12.88 -8.71
C PHE A 427 9.52 -14.29 -8.55
N HIS A 428 8.82 -14.75 -9.59
CA HIS A 428 8.20 -16.06 -9.62
C HIS A 428 9.15 -17.08 -10.27
N THR A 429 9.41 -18.15 -9.52
CA THR A 429 10.13 -19.38 -9.89
C THR A 429 11.54 -19.21 -10.50
N GLY A 430 12.57 -19.69 -9.79
CA GLY A 430 13.92 -19.81 -10.33
C GLY A 430 14.59 -18.48 -10.75
N VAL A 431 14.21 -17.35 -10.16
CA VAL A 431 14.89 -16.07 -10.35
C VAL A 431 16.10 -16.01 -9.43
N THR A 432 17.28 -15.69 -9.97
CA THR A 432 18.53 -15.73 -9.22
C THR A 432 19.43 -14.52 -9.42
N ASP A 433 20.31 -14.25 -8.45
CA ASP A 433 21.36 -13.23 -8.54
C ASP A 433 20.84 -11.84 -8.96
N SER A 434 19.62 -11.49 -8.51
CA SER A 434 18.87 -10.31 -8.98
C SER A 434 18.63 -9.29 -7.86
N LEU A 435 18.44 -8.03 -8.25
CA LEU A 435 18.28 -6.88 -7.35
C LEU A 435 16.99 -6.12 -7.66
N VAL A 436 16.22 -5.81 -6.61
CA VAL A 436 15.13 -4.83 -6.64
C VAL A 436 15.47 -3.74 -5.65
N SER A 437 15.73 -2.53 -6.12
CA SER A 437 16.23 -1.47 -5.24
C SER A 437 15.78 -0.05 -5.61
N HIS A 438 15.55 0.79 -4.61
CA HIS A 438 15.08 2.16 -4.79
C HIS A 438 13.75 2.28 -5.57
N ASN A 439 12.89 1.26 -5.48
CA ASN A 439 11.55 1.34 -6.07
C ASN A 439 10.55 1.88 -5.05
N PHE A 440 9.66 2.73 -5.51
CA PHE A 440 8.53 3.24 -4.75
C PHE A 440 7.27 2.49 -5.16
N VAL A 441 6.58 1.91 -4.19
CA VAL A 441 5.36 1.12 -4.39
C VAL A 441 4.25 1.71 -3.53
N ARG A 442 3.07 1.97 -4.11
CA ARG A 442 1.90 2.40 -3.34
C ARG A 442 0.60 1.79 -3.86
N ASN A 443 -0.31 1.46 -2.95
CA ASN A 443 -1.69 1.04 -3.28
C ASN A 443 -1.75 -0.24 -4.14
N THR A 444 -1.08 -1.31 -3.72
CA THR A 444 -1.17 -2.63 -4.36
C THR A 444 -2.34 -3.43 -3.79
N GLY A 445 -2.96 -4.27 -4.61
CA GLY A 445 -4.05 -5.17 -4.22
C GLY A 445 -3.60 -6.56 -3.77
N ASP A 446 -2.30 -6.76 -3.60
CA ASP A 446 -1.65 -7.92 -2.98
C ASP A 446 -0.23 -7.50 -2.51
N ASP A 447 0.69 -8.46 -2.36
CA ASP A 447 2.08 -8.26 -1.94
C ASP A 447 2.78 -7.12 -2.71
N GLY A 448 3.30 -6.12 -2.00
CA GLY A 448 4.03 -5.03 -2.64
C GLY A 448 5.25 -5.55 -3.42
N LEU A 449 6.15 -6.26 -2.74
CA LEU A 449 7.28 -6.93 -3.37
C LEU A 449 7.34 -8.39 -2.92
N ALA A 450 7.29 -9.32 -3.86
CA ALA A 450 7.28 -10.75 -3.58
C ALA A 450 8.43 -11.52 -4.25
N MET A 451 8.88 -12.56 -3.58
CA MET A 451 9.63 -13.66 -4.19
C MET A 451 8.89 -14.96 -3.94
N TRP A 452 8.38 -15.59 -4.99
CA TRP A 452 7.69 -16.86 -4.90
C TRP A 452 8.49 -17.98 -5.55
N SER A 453 9.13 -18.82 -4.72
CA SER A 453 9.91 -19.97 -5.15
C SER A 453 9.03 -21.17 -5.55
N GLU A 454 8.02 -20.98 -6.40
CA GLU A 454 7.15 -22.06 -6.85
C GLU A 454 7.97 -23.07 -7.68
N LYS A 455 8.05 -24.34 -7.25
CA LYS A 455 8.73 -25.48 -7.94
C LYS A 455 10.25 -25.36 -8.16
N THR A 456 10.78 -24.15 -8.30
CA THR A 456 12.20 -23.86 -8.51
C THR A 456 12.61 -22.75 -7.56
N ALA A 457 13.62 -23.02 -6.74
CA ALA A 457 14.09 -22.09 -5.72
C ALA A 457 14.61 -20.78 -6.35
N ASN A 458 14.09 -19.65 -5.88
CA ASN A 458 14.76 -18.38 -6.03
C ASN A 458 16.05 -18.38 -5.20
N ALA A 459 17.10 -17.71 -5.67
CA ALA A 459 18.37 -17.72 -4.95
C ALA A 459 19.22 -16.46 -5.09
N ARG A 460 19.87 -16.02 -4.01
CA ARG A 460 20.84 -14.90 -3.99
C ARG A 460 20.25 -13.58 -4.51
N ASN A 461 18.96 -13.36 -4.25
CA ASN A 461 18.29 -12.13 -4.61
C ASN A 461 18.31 -11.13 -3.46
N THR A 462 18.24 -9.84 -3.80
CA THR A 462 18.23 -8.75 -2.84
C THR A 462 17.10 -7.77 -3.12
N PHE A 463 16.28 -7.46 -2.11
CA PHE A 463 15.35 -6.35 -2.10
C PHE A 463 15.87 -5.27 -1.15
N ASP A 464 16.37 -4.14 -1.68
CA ASP A 464 17.13 -3.15 -0.91
C ASP A 464 16.68 -1.70 -1.12
N HIS A 465 16.49 -0.93 -0.06
CA HIS A 465 16.07 0.48 -0.13
C HIS A 465 14.79 0.72 -0.94
N ASN A 466 13.76 -0.12 -0.81
CA ASN A 466 12.45 0.14 -1.43
C ASN A 466 11.47 0.76 -0.43
N THR A 467 10.54 1.60 -0.91
CA THR A 467 9.40 2.05 -0.11
C THR A 467 8.14 1.32 -0.59
N VAL A 468 7.40 0.68 0.31
CA VAL A 468 6.10 0.07 0.04
C VAL A 468 5.07 0.69 0.98
N GLN A 469 4.01 1.26 0.44
CA GLN A 469 3.03 2.02 1.21
C GLN A 469 1.61 1.61 0.84
N SER A 470 0.78 1.34 1.86
CA SER A 470 -0.64 1.06 1.70
C SER A 470 -1.00 -0.12 0.78
N PRO A 471 -0.37 -1.31 0.89
CA PRO A 471 -0.93 -2.52 0.27
C PRO A 471 -2.29 -2.83 0.91
N THR A 472 -3.33 -2.94 0.09
CA THR A 472 -4.72 -3.10 0.55
C THR A 472 -5.05 -4.54 0.96
N LEU A 473 -4.21 -5.48 0.54
CA LEU A 473 -4.25 -6.90 0.86
C LEU A 473 -2.81 -7.41 1.02
N ALA A 474 -2.63 -8.49 1.79
CA ALA A 474 -1.38 -9.22 1.92
C ALA A 474 -0.25 -8.33 2.47
N ASN A 475 0.98 -8.49 2.00
CA ASN A 475 2.16 -7.95 2.66
C ASN A 475 2.78 -6.76 1.95
N GLY A 476 3.62 -6.00 2.65
CA GLY A 476 4.51 -5.06 1.99
C GLY A 476 5.63 -5.78 1.25
N ILE A 477 6.38 -6.63 1.94
CA ILE A 477 7.42 -7.48 1.35
C ILE A 477 7.26 -8.93 1.80
N ALA A 478 7.12 -9.87 0.86
CA ALA A 478 6.91 -11.28 1.13
C ALA A 478 7.95 -12.17 0.45
N ILE A 479 8.57 -13.06 1.23
CA ILE A 479 9.47 -14.09 0.72
C ILE A 479 8.83 -15.45 0.97
N TYR A 480 8.56 -16.20 -0.10
CA TYR A 480 8.06 -17.56 -0.06
C TYR A 480 9.16 -18.52 -0.52
N GLY A 481 9.81 -19.15 0.46
CA GLY A 481 10.89 -20.11 0.20
C GLY A 481 12.16 -19.51 -0.42
N GLY A 482 13.04 -20.40 -0.91
CA GLY A 482 14.25 -20.00 -1.64
C GLY A 482 15.52 -19.98 -0.79
N THR A 483 16.62 -19.50 -1.36
CA THR A 483 17.97 -19.66 -0.78
C THR A 483 18.79 -18.38 -0.79
N ASP A 484 19.42 -18.03 0.32
CA ASP A 484 20.36 -16.90 0.43
C ASP A 484 19.77 -15.54 -0.01
N THR A 485 18.55 -15.24 0.43
CA THR A 485 17.83 -14.00 0.11
C THR A 485 18.08 -12.92 1.16
N THR A 486 18.21 -11.66 0.72
CA THR A 486 18.33 -10.49 1.61
C THR A 486 17.24 -9.45 1.34
N VAL A 487 16.61 -8.98 2.40
CA VAL A 487 15.64 -7.87 2.40
C VAL A 487 16.20 -6.78 3.32
N SER A 488 16.66 -5.65 2.76
CA SER A 488 17.40 -4.66 3.53
C SER A 488 17.02 -3.20 3.31
N HIS A 489 17.13 -2.37 4.35
CA HIS A 489 16.94 -0.92 4.26
C HIS A 489 15.59 -0.48 3.68
N ASN A 490 14.57 -1.33 3.68
CA ASN A 490 13.25 -0.99 3.12
C ASN A 490 12.42 -0.19 4.13
N LEU A 491 11.50 0.62 3.62
CA LEU A 491 10.43 1.28 4.39
C LEU A 491 9.10 0.66 3.98
N VAL A 492 8.38 0.05 4.91
CA VAL A 492 7.06 -0.52 4.67
C VAL A 492 6.04 0.12 5.58
N ALA A 493 5.00 0.72 5.02
CA ALA A 493 4.00 1.41 5.79
C ALA A 493 2.59 1.01 5.38
N ASP A 494 1.71 1.05 6.36
CA ASP A 494 0.28 1.02 6.15
C ASP A 494 -0.35 -0.23 5.49
N PRO A 495 0.12 -1.47 5.69
CA PRO A 495 -0.61 -2.65 5.20
C PRO A 495 -2.01 -2.74 5.85
N VAL A 496 -3.02 -3.21 5.13
CA VAL A 496 -4.42 -3.08 5.57
C VAL A 496 -5.00 -4.37 6.18
N ARG A 497 -4.90 -5.52 5.50
CA ARG A 497 -5.50 -6.79 5.95
C ARG A 497 -4.82 -8.02 5.36
N GLU A 498 -5.00 -9.17 6.02
CA GLU A 498 -4.61 -10.51 5.53
C GLU A 498 -3.12 -10.65 5.12
N GLY A 499 -2.29 -9.79 5.71
CA GLY A 499 -0.84 -9.75 5.61
C GLY A 499 -0.32 -8.48 6.30
N SER A 500 0.98 -8.26 6.32
CA SER A 500 1.59 -7.23 7.17
C SER A 500 2.83 -6.59 6.54
N GLY A 501 3.74 -6.02 7.33
CA GLY A 501 4.91 -5.33 6.82
C GLY A 501 5.86 -6.28 6.08
N LEU A 502 6.42 -7.24 6.82
CA LEU A 502 7.42 -8.19 6.32
C LEU A 502 6.95 -9.63 6.55
N HIS A 503 7.17 -10.51 5.56
CA HIS A 503 6.72 -11.89 5.62
C HIS A 503 7.79 -12.90 5.19
N ALA A 504 7.90 -13.98 5.96
CA ALA A 504 8.62 -15.19 5.57
C ALA A 504 7.64 -16.38 5.64
N GLY A 505 7.23 -16.88 4.47
CA GLY A 505 6.19 -17.91 4.35
C GLY A 505 6.71 -19.22 3.77
N ALA A 506 6.53 -20.33 4.49
CA ALA A 506 6.62 -21.67 3.93
C ALA A 506 5.23 -22.12 3.47
N ARG A 507 4.73 -21.50 2.40
CA ARG A 507 3.38 -21.73 1.84
C ARG A 507 3.38 -21.66 0.31
N PHE A 508 2.22 -21.92 -0.30
CA PHE A 508 1.98 -21.84 -1.75
C PHE A 508 2.84 -22.82 -2.57
N GLY A 509 3.13 -24.00 -2.02
CA GLY A 509 3.93 -25.01 -2.71
C GLY A 509 5.37 -24.56 -2.98
N ALA A 510 5.85 -23.52 -2.30
CA ALA A 510 7.20 -23.01 -2.49
C ALA A 510 8.27 -24.02 -2.06
N GLU A 511 9.42 -23.97 -2.74
CA GLU A 511 10.64 -24.65 -2.32
C GLU A 511 11.05 -24.20 -0.91
N PRO A 512 11.67 -25.07 -0.09
CA PRO A 512 11.99 -24.74 1.29
C PRO A 512 12.99 -23.58 1.38
N PHE A 513 12.98 -22.87 2.51
CA PHE A 513 14.09 -22.00 2.86
C PHE A 513 15.36 -22.83 3.06
N THR A 514 16.45 -22.46 2.40
CA THR A 514 17.79 -23.02 2.65
C THR A 514 18.84 -21.90 2.71
N GLY A 515 20.04 -22.19 3.20
CA GLY A 515 21.04 -21.15 3.44
C GLY A 515 20.55 -20.16 4.50
N HIS A 516 20.43 -18.88 4.15
CA HIS A 516 19.87 -17.85 5.03
C HIS A 516 18.75 -17.05 4.38
N LEU A 517 17.77 -16.62 5.18
CA LEU A 517 16.92 -15.46 4.85
C LEU A 517 17.24 -14.32 5.83
N ARG A 518 17.65 -13.17 5.30
CA ARG A 518 18.02 -11.99 6.09
C ARG A 518 17.04 -10.85 5.91
N PHE A 519 16.51 -10.34 7.01
CA PHE A 519 15.89 -9.02 7.10
C PHE A 519 16.87 -8.11 7.84
N THR A 520 17.34 -7.05 7.20
CA THR A 520 18.37 -6.18 7.78
C THR A 520 18.04 -4.72 7.63
N ASN A 521 17.99 -4.01 8.76
CA ASN A 521 17.80 -2.56 8.77
C ASN A 521 16.51 -2.14 8.05
N ASN A 522 15.42 -2.90 8.12
CA ASN A 522 14.14 -2.46 7.58
C ASN A 522 13.40 -1.57 8.58
N THR A 523 12.44 -0.79 8.12
CA THR A 523 11.52 -0.08 9.00
C THR A 523 10.09 -0.33 8.57
N THR A 524 9.26 -0.80 9.50
CA THR A 524 7.82 -0.91 9.28
C THR A 524 7.08 0.12 10.11
N ALA A 525 5.97 0.65 9.58
CA ALA A 525 5.09 1.53 10.33
C ALA A 525 3.62 1.15 10.16
N ARG A 526 2.86 1.21 11.26
CA ARG A 526 1.41 0.95 11.26
C ARG A 526 1.06 -0.41 10.64
N ALA A 527 1.94 -1.38 10.87
CA ALA A 527 1.84 -2.75 10.41
C ALA A 527 1.19 -3.65 11.50
N GLY A 528 1.27 -4.97 11.33
CA GLY A 528 0.68 -5.96 12.22
C GLY A 528 -0.83 -5.90 12.15
N THR A 529 -1.40 -6.17 10.97
CA THR A 529 -2.84 -5.99 10.66
C THR A 529 -3.71 -7.04 11.35
N TYR A 530 -5.02 -6.87 11.22
CA TYR A 530 -5.98 -7.90 11.61
C TYR A 530 -6.13 -8.94 10.49
N GLU A 531 -5.92 -10.22 10.82
CA GLU A 531 -6.17 -11.35 9.93
C GLU A 531 -7.61 -11.83 10.16
N LEU A 532 -8.44 -11.68 9.12
CA LEU A 532 -9.89 -11.88 9.21
C LEU A 532 -10.27 -13.36 9.33
N ASN A 533 -9.54 -14.27 8.69
CA ASN A 533 -9.83 -15.70 8.61
C ASN A 533 -9.55 -16.42 9.93
N TRP A 534 -8.48 -16.02 10.62
CA TRP A 534 -8.05 -16.53 11.92
C TRP A 534 -8.63 -15.71 13.08
N ASN A 535 -9.11 -14.49 12.81
CA ASN A 535 -9.62 -13.56 13.81
C ASN A 535 -8.56 -13.30 14.89
N ILE A 536 -7.36 -12.92 14.46
CA ILE A 536 -6.20 -12.58 15.30
C ILE A 536 -5.39 -11.45 14.69
N GLY A 537 -4.52 -10.84 15.49
CA GLY A 537 -3.56 -9.84 15.02
C GLY A 537 -2.27 -10.46 14.49
N LEU A 538 -1.78 -9.95 13.35
CA LEU A 538 -0.47 -10.31 12.79
C LEU A 538 0.68 -9.54 13.47
N GLY A 539 1.91 -10.00 13.20
CA GLY A 539 3.14 -9.29 13.51
C GLY A 539 3.51 -8.29 12.41
N ALA A 540 4.18 -7.19 12.75
CA ALA A 540 4.81 -6.29 11.78
C ALA A 540 5.75 -7.06 10.84
N ILE A 541 6.53 -7.99 11.42
CA ILE A 541 7.09 -9.15 10.74
C ILE A 541 6.37 -10.41 11.20
N TRP A 542 6.06 -11.31 10.27
CA TRP A 542 5.47 -12.61 10.60
C TRP A 542 6.06 -13.76 9.79
N VAL A 543 6.37 -14.85 10.51
CA VAL A 543 6.93 -16.09 9.97
C VAL A 543 5.86 -17.17 10.02
N PHE A 544 5.56 -17.77 8.88
CA PHE A 544 4.42 -18.68 8.73
C PHE A 544 4.84 -20.03 8.16
N ALA A 545 4.68 -21.08 8.97
CA ALA A 545 4.83 -22.48 8.55
C ALA A 545 3.46 -23.07 8.19
N LEU A 546 3.19 -23.29 6.90
CA LEU A 546 1.93 -23.89 6.42
C LEU A 546 2.14 -25.24 5.74
N ASP A 547 3.04 -25.28 4.74
CA ASP A 547 3.24 -26.48 3.92
C ASP A 547 4.37 -27.36 4.45
N ARG A 548 5.23 -26.80 5.30
CA ARG A 548 6.43 -27.45 5.86
C ARG A 548 7.01 -26.66 7.04
N SER A 549 7.89 -27.31 7.80
CA SER A 549 8.71 -26.64 8.83
C SER A 549 9.70 -25.64 8.21
N ILE A 550 10.03 -24.61 8.99
CA ILE A 550 11.08 -23.64 8.68
C ILE A 550 12.27 -23.94 9.60
N GLU A 551 13.28 -24.60 9.04
CA GLU A 551 14.49 -25.02 9.76
C GLU A 551 15.70 -24.14 9.42
N ALA A 552 15.69 -23.49 8.25
CA ALA A 552 16.75 -22.57 7.87
C ALA A 552 16.70 -21.31 8.76
N PRO A 553 17.87 -20.72 9.10
CA PRO A 553 17.93 -19.50 9.89
C PRO A 553 17.16 -18.34 9.23
N ILE A 554 16.22 -17.77 9.98
CA ILE A 554 15.61 -16.48 9.68
C ILE A 554 16.31 -15.43 10.55
N GLU A 555 17.13 -14.59 9.93
CA GLU A 555 17.97 -13.62 10.63
C GLU A 555 17.40 -12.20 10.45
N VAL A 556 16.95 -11.59 11.55
CA VAL A 556 16.45 -10.22 11.60
C VAL A 556 17.44 -9.37 12.38
N THR A 557 18.05 -8.36 11.74
CA THR A 557 19.04 -7.48 12.39
C THR A 557 18.80 -6.00 12.10
N GLY A 558 18.68 -5.17 13.15
CA GLY A 558 18.63 -3.71 12.97
C GLY A 558 17.28 -3.15 12.52
N ASP A 559 16.25 -3.99 12.46
CA ASP A 559 14.91 -3.59 12.05
C ASP A 559 14.23 -2.69 13.10
N ALA A 560 13.38 -1.78 12.64
CA ALA A 560 12.55 -0.93 13.49
C ALA A 560 11.06 -1.11 13.17
N TYR A 561 10.25 -1.38 14.18
CA TYR A 561 8.81 -1.58 14.05
C TYR A 561 8.07 -0.49 14.81
N LEU A 562 7.40 0.39 14.08
CA LEU A 562 6.79 1.61 14.60
C LEU A 562 5.27 1.50 14.59
N ASP A 563 4.62 1.84 15.71
CA ASP A 563 3.18 2.03 15.79
C ASP A 563 2.36 0.81 15.29
N ASN A 564 2.74 -0.41 15.67
CA ASN A 564 2.08 -1.62 15.19
C ASN A 564 0.68 -1.77 15.79
N THR A 565 -0.29 -2.21 14.96
CA THR A 565 -1.69 -2.37 15.39
C THR A 565 -1.83 -3.51 16.39
N TYR A 566 -1.22 -4.65 16.10
CA TYR A 566 -1.21 -5.81 17.01
C TYR A 566 0.21 -6.12 17.47
N ASN A 567 0.84 -7.16 16.91
CA ASN A 567 2.13 -7.65 17.37
C ASN A 567 3.27 -7.01 16.57
N ALA A 568 4.45 -6.93 17.17
CA ALA A 568 5.65 -6.55 16.43
C ALA A 568 6.22 -7.75 15.65
N ILE A 569 6.33 -8.90 16.32
CA ILE A 569 6.84 -10.15 15.76
C ILE A 569 5.80 -11.25 15.95
N MET A 570 5.56 -12.05 14.91
CA MET A 570 4.69 -13.22 15.01
C MET A 570 5.33 -14.46 14.38
N LEU A 571 5.24 -15.58 15.07
CA LEU A 571 5.62 -16.90 14.55
C LEU A 571 4.39 -17.79 14.62
N VAL A 572 3.94 -18.34 13.50
CA VAL A 572 2.65 -19.02 13.42
C VAL A 572 2.70 -20.26 12.53
N SER A 573 1.97 -21.28 12.94
CA SER A 573 1.55 -22.40 12.10
C SER A 573 0.03 -22.41 12.03
N ASP A 574 -0.52 -22.75 10.88
CA ASP A 574 -1.98 -22.80 10.72
C ASP A 574 -2.57 -23.94 11.55
N TRP A 575 -3.79 -23.77 12.04
CA TRP A 575 -4.41 -24.69 13.00
C TRP A 575 -4.44 -26.16 12.51
N PRO A 576 -4.80 -26.47 11.25
CA PRO A 576 -4.85 -27.85 10.76
C PRO A 576 -3.49 -28.56 10.71
N VAL A 577 -2.39 -27.80 10.73
CA VAL A 577 -1.02 -28.30 10.57
C VAL A 577 -0.11 -27.96 11.76
N LYS A 578 -0.67 -27.39 12.83
CA LYS A 578 0.07 -26.90 14.00
C LYS A 578 0.95 -27.96 14.69
N ASP A 579 0.61 -29.24 14.51
CA ASP A 579 1.33 -30.38 15.08
C ASP A 579 2.28 -31.05 14.08
N LEU A 580 2.27 -30.62 12.81
CA LEU A 580 3.10 -31.15 11.74
C LEU A 580 4.35 -30.30 11.51
N TYR A 581 4.22 -28.99 11.64
CA TYR A 581 5.25 -28.04 11.25
C TYR A 581 5.67 -27.12 12.39
N SER A 582 6.94 -26.73 12.36
CA SER A 582 7.59 -25.93 13.39
C SER A 582 8.48 -24.85 12.78
N ILE A 583 8.84 -23.86 13.61
CA ILE A 583 9.76 -22.76 13.25
C ILE A 583 10.92 -22.78 14.23
N SER A 584 12.07 -23.30 13.80
CA SER A 584 13.09 -23.78 14.74
C SER A 584 14.28 -22.84 14.96
N ASP A 585 14.49 -21.84 14.11
CA ASP A 585 15.69 -20.99 14.14
C ASP A 585 15.44 -19.54 13.68
N ALA A 586 14.55 -18.82 14.39
CA ALA A 586 14.36 -17.39 14.20
C ALA A 586 15.28 -16.58 15.14
N ARG A 587 16.04 -15.62 14.60
CA ARG A 587 17.05 -14.86 15.33
C ARG A 587 16.82 -13.37 15.17
N PHE A 588 16.56 -12.67 16.26
CA PHE A 588 16.31 -11.23 16.29
C PHE A 588 17.43 -10.51 17.03
N ARG A 589 18.03 -9.52 16.38
CA ARG A 589 19.13 -8.75 16.96
C ARG A 589 19.04 -7.26 16.66
N ASN A 590 19.35 -6.40 17.62
CA ASN A 590 19.35 -4.94 17.41
C ASN A 590 18.00 -4.41 16.89
N VAL A 591 16.89 -5.03 17.30
CA VAL A 591 15.55 -4.63 16.84
C VAL A 591 15.01 -3.55 17.77
N ARG A 592 14.32 -2.56 17.21
CA ARG A 592 13.61 -1.53 17.97
C ARG A 592 12.12 -1.63 17.75
N VAL A 593 11.35 -1.71 18.83
CA VAL A 593 9.89 -1.67 18.78
C VAL A 593 9.41 -0.42 19.49
N ASP A 594 8.90 0.54 18.73
CA ASP A 594 8.29 1.76 19.27
C ASP A 594 6.78 1.70 19.06
N GLY A 595 6.09 1.09 20.02
CA GLY A 595 4.64 0.90 19.95
C GLY A 595 4.23 -0.41 19.30
N THR A 596 3.52 -1.23 20.08
CA THR A 596 2.82 -2.40 19.57
C THR A 596 1.53 -2.59 20.36
N GLY A 597 0.40 -2.70 19.68
CA GLY A 597 -0.90 -2.72 20.34
C GLY A 597 -1.14 -3.91 21.26
N THR A 598 -0.45 -5.02 21.00
CA THR A 598 -0.47 -6.23 21.85
C THR A 598 0.93 -6.57 22.33
N SER A 599 1.63 -7.49 21.69
CA SER A 599 2.86 -8.10 22.21
C SER A 599 4.06 -7.80 21.31
N VAL A 600 5.25 -7.79 21.91
CA VAL A 600 6.49 -7.72 21.12
C VAL A 600 6.63 -9.01 20.32
N VAL A 601 6.38 -10.16 20.94
CA VAL A 601 6.40 -11.47 20.29
C VAL A 601 5.10 -12.22 20.54
N SER A 602 4.48 -12.72 19.47
CA SER A 602 3.37 -13.67 19.50
C SER A 602 3.83 -15.00 18.89
N ALA A 603 3.95 -16.04 19.72
CA ALA A 603 4.39 -17.37 19.30
C ALA A 603 3.19 -18.34 19.33
N ARG A 604 2.78 -18.77 18.13
CA ARG A 604 1.65 -19.67 17.83
C ARG A 604 2.09 -20.83 16.93
N ALA A 605 3.27 -21.36 17.22
CA ALA A 605 3.86 -22.52 16.57
C ALA A 605 4.75 -23.25 17.58
N ALA A 606 5.09 -24.51 17.33
CA ALA A 606 6.22 -25.15 18.00
C ALA A 606 7.56 -24.64 17.44
N GLY A 607 8.63 -24.70 18.23
CA GLY A 607 9.99 -24.40 17.79
C GLY A 607 10.74 -23.42 18.68
N SER A 608 11.49 -22.48 18.11
CA SER A 608 12.29 -21.53 18.89
C SER A 608 12.62 -20.20 18.23
N ALA A 609 12.86 -19.19 19.06
CA ALA A 609 13.47 -17.93 18.67
C ALA A 609 14.48 -17.41 19.70
N SER A 610 15.45 -16.63 19.24
CA SER A 610 16.46 -15.97 20.08
C SER A 610 16.49 -14.46 19.88
N PHE A 611 16.76 -13.73 20.96
CA PHE A 611 16.68 -12.27 21.02
C PHE A 611 17.93 -11.69 21.66
N ALA A 612 18.61 -10.78 20.97
CA ALA A 612 19.79 -10.07 21.44
C ALA A 612 19.65 -8.57 21.18
N ASN A 613 19.74 -7.73 22.22
CA ASN A 613 19.66 -6.28 22.05
C ASN A 613 18.37 -5.84 21.31
N VAL A 614 17.22 -6.39 21.71
CA VAL A 614 15.91 -5.96 21.25
C VAL A 614 15.31 -5.02 22.29
N ASP A 615 15.11 -3.78 21.89
CA ASP A 615 14.57 -2.74 22.77
C ASP A 615 13.12 -2.45 22.39
N ALA A 616 12.22 -2.49 23.37
CA ALA A 616 10.80 -2.22 23.14
C ALA A 616 10.24 -1.19 24.10
N ARG A 617 9.43 -0.27 23.61
CA ARG A 617 8.64 0.65 24.44
C ARG A 617 7.20 0.70 23.95
N ASN A 618 6.30 1.18 24.81
CA ASN A 618 4.88 1.33 24.49
C ASN A 618 4.19 0.00 24.07
N VAL A 619 4.42 -1.06 24.86
CA VAL A 619 3.84 -2.39 24.64
C VAL A 619 2.44 -2.47 25.28
N GLY A 620 1.42 -2.81 24.49
CA GLY A 620 0.02 -2.78 24.92
C GLY A 620 -0.45 -3.97 25.76
N ALA A 621 0.23 -5.11 25.68
CA ALA A 621 -0.08 -6.33 26.42
C ALA A 621 1.20 -6.96 27.01
N VAL A 622 1.15 -8.25 27.37
CA VAL A 622 2.34 -9.00 27.78
C VAL A 622 3.37 -8.99 26.65
N GLY A 623 4.65 -8.77 26.99
CA GLY A 623 5.73 -8.65 26.00
C GLY A 623 5.91 -9.89 25.14
N VAL A 624 5.73 -11.07 25.74
CA VAL A 624 5.73 -12.37 25.03
C VAL A 624 4.38 -13.03 25.25
N ASN A 625 3.62 -13.22 24.17
CA ASN A 625 2.40 -14.04 24.12
C ASN A 625 2.75 -15.42 23.53
N ASN A 626 2.97 -16.40 24.40
CA ASN A 626 3.47 -17.72 24.00
C ASN A 626 2.38 -18.80 24.15
N CYS A 627 1.81 -19.19 23.01
CA CYS A 627 0.79 -20.24 22.87
C CYS A 627 1.37 -21.58 22.41
N GLY A 628 2.60 -21.59 21.87
CA GLY A 628 3.20 -22.80 21.30
C GLY A 628 2.32 -23.40 20.20
N SER A 629 2.21 -24.72 20.19
CA SER A 629 1.25 -25.47 19.34
C SER A 629 -0.06 -25.81 20.07
N PHE A 630 -0.35 -25.06 21.15
CA PHE A 630 -1.59 -25.13 21.94
C PHE A 630 -1.82 -26.45 22.70
N HIS A 631 -0.78 -27.24 23.05
CA HIS A 631 -0.99 -28.39 23.96
C HIS A 631 -0.88 -28.03 25.43
N PHE A 632 -0.29 -26.87 25.75
CA PHE A 632 -0.16 -26.34 27.12
C PHE A 632 0.41 -27.37 28.11
N THR A 633 1.54 -27.97 27.75
CA THR A 633 2.10 -29.09 28.49
C THR A 633 2.63 -28.67 29.88
N PRO A 634 2.77 -29.60 30.84
CA PRO A 634 3.44 -29.33 32.11
C PRO A 634 4.90 -28.87 31.98
N ALA A 635 5.54 -29.14 30.83
CA ALA A 635 6.90 -28.70 30.52
C ALA A 635 6.95 -27.25 30.00
N GLY A 636 5.81 -26.58 29.85
CA GLY A 636 5.67 -25.26 29.25
C GLY A 636 5.18 -25.32 27.80
N SER A 637 5.30 -24.17 27.12
CA SER A 637 5.03 -24.03 25.70
C SER A 637 6.02 -24.86 24.87
N GLU A 638 5.56 -25.35 23.73
CA GLU A 638 6.38 -26.01 22.71
C GLU A 638 7.26 -25.02 21.93
N PHE A 639 7.12 -23.72 22.21
CA PHE A 639 7.97 -22.67 21.67
C PHE A 639 8.95 -22.14 22.72
N THR A 640 10.24 -22.26 22.42
CA THR A 640 11.34 -21.80 23.27
C THR A 640 11.81 -20.40 22.87
N VAL A 641 11.86 -19.50 23.84
CA VAL A 641 12.39 -18.14 23.74
C VAL A 641 13.74 -18.09 24.45
N THR A 642 14.78 -17.66 23.74
CA THR A 642 16.14 -17.54 24.27
C THR A 642 16.56 -16.08 24.37
N ASP A 643 16.88 -15.64 25.58
CA ASP A 643 17.50 -14.33 25.84
C ASP A 643 19.02 -14.44 25.69
N LEU A 644 19.59 -13.73 24.71
CA LEU A 644 21.03 -13.65 24.45
C LEU A 644 21.66 -12.36 25.03
N GLY A 645 20.90 -11.58 25.80
CA GLY A 645 21.35 -10.37 26.50
C GLY A 645 21.12 -9.07 25.72
N GLY A 646 21.08 -7.97 26.48
CA GLY A 646 20.90 -6.61 25.94
C GLY A 646 19.46 -6.22 25.65
N ASN A 647 18.47 -7.09 25.86
CA ASN A 647 17.07 -6.77 25.65
C ASN A 647 16.57 -5.77 26.72
N ASP A 648 16.07 -4.60 26.31
CA ASP A 648 15.61 -3.53 27.20
C ASP A 648 14.13 -3.16 27.00
N GLY A 649 13.53 -2.48 27.97
CA GLY A 649 12.14 -2.04 27.97
C GLY A 649 11.16 -2.97 28.69
N GLY A 650 11.68 -3.97 29.40
CA GLY A 650 10.90 -4.85 30.28
C GLY A 650 9.98 -5.86 29.58
N TRP A 651 10.05 -5.96 28.26
CA TRP A 651 9.20 -6.88 27.47
C TRP A 651 9.62 -8.35 27.62
N LEU A 652 10.90 -8.63 27.89
CA LEU A 652 11.47 -9.98 28.07
C LEU A 652 11.97 -10.20 29.50
N ALA A 653 11.03 -10.33 30.44
CA ALA A 653 11.35 -10.61 31.84
C ALA A 653 11.75 -12.09 32.09
N PRO A 654 12.60 -12.40 33.09
CA PRO A 654 13.05 -13.77 33.36
C PRO A 654 11.94 -14.81 33.57
N TRP A 655 10.78 -14.40 34.08
CA TRP A 655 9.64 -15.30 34.30
C TRP A 655 8.92 -15.73 33.01
N LEU A 656 9.21 -15.07 31.88
CA LEU A 656 8.70 -15.45 30.56
C LEU A 656 9.55 -16.55 29.91
N LEU A 657 10.70 -16.88 30.49
CA LEU A 657 11.71 -17.75 29.90
C LEU A 657 11.74 -19.16 30.55
N PRO A 658 12.23 -20.16 29.81
CA PRO A 658 12.48 -20.12 28.37
C PRO A 658 11.18 -20.34 27.57
N ASN A 659 10.14 -20.91 28.16
CA ASN A 659 8.94 -21.35 27.44
C ASN A 659 7.67 -21.23 28.30
N THR A 660 7.59 -20.19 29.12
CA THR A 660 6.40 -19.94 29.94
C THR A 660 5.16 -19.75 29.05
N ILE A 661 4.07 -20.44 29.40
CA ILE A 661 2.79 -20.27 28.71
C ILE A 661 2.16 -18.97 29.18
N THR A 662 1.98 -18.03 28.25
CA THR A 662 1.34 -16.72 28.49
C THR A 662 0.20 -16.46 27.51
N CYS A 663 -0.29 -17.53 26.86
CA CYS A 663 -1.23 -17.47 25.77
C CYS A 663 -2.50 -16.67 26.10
N ASP A 664 -2.67 -15.56 25.42
CA ASP A 664 -3.94 -14.89 25.21
C ASP A 664 -4.27 -15.00 23.72
N ASP A 665 -5.39 -15.65 23.38
CA ASP A 665 -5.75 -15.86 21.98
C ASP A 665 -6.12 -14.53 21.29
N ARG A 666 -6.75 -13.61 22.02
CA ARG A 666 -7.21 -12.33 21.46
C ARG A 666 -7.03 -11.21 22.49
N PRO A 667 -5.77 -10.86 22.81
CA PRO A 667 -5.51 -9.81 23.78
C PRO A 667 -6.13 -8.50 23.30
N PRO A 668 -6.73 -7.70 24.21
CA PRO A 668 -7.21 -6.37 23.87
C PRO A 668 -6.09 -5.53 23.25
N VAL A 669 -6.42 -4.81 22.19
CA VAL A 669 -5.48 -3.92 21.51
C VAL A 669 -5.44 -2.58 22.22
N SER A 670 -4.24 -2.15 22.62
CA SER A 670 -4.00 -0.81 23.16
C SER A 670 -3.22 0.04 22.16
N PRO A 671 -3.84 1.00 21.46
CA PRO A 671 -3.13 1.83 20.48
C PRO A 671 -1.90 2.51 21.09
N PRO A 672 -0.71 2.36 20.49
CA PRO A 672 0.48 3.02 20.99
C PRO A 672 0.45 4.54 20.71
N PRO A 673 1.23 5.35 21.43
CA PRO A 673 1.43 6.76 21.08
C PRO A 673 2.18 6.89 19.73
N PRO A 674 2.18 8.08 19.11
CA PRO A 674 3.00 8.34 17.93
C PRO A 674 4.47 8.00 18.16
N PRO A 675 5.17 7.40 17.17
CA PRO A 675 6.56 7.01 17.31
C PRO A 675 7.46 8.24 17.45
N ALA A 676 8.58 8.06 18.15
CA ALA A 676 9.57 9.11 18.37
C ALA A 676 10.99 8.58 18.08
N GLN A 677 11.96 9.49 17.99
CA GLN A 677 13.36 9.08 17.86
C GLN A 677 13.78 8.22 19.07
N TRP A 678 14.67 7.27 18.80
CA TRP A 678 15.17 6.32 19.80
C TRP A 678 16.25 6.96 20.67
#